data_AF-A0A9P9G1M3-F1
#
_entry.id   AF-A0A9P9G1M3-F1
#
_cell.length_a   1.000
_cell.length_b   1.000
_cell.length_c   1.000
_cell.angle_alpha   90.00
_cell.angle_beta   90.00
_cell.angle_gamma   90.00
#
_symmetry.space_group_name_H-M   'P 1'
#
loop_
_entity.id
_entity.type
_entity.pdbx_description
1 polymer ?
#
loop_
_entity_poly.entity_id
_entity_poly.type
_entity_poly.pdbx_seq_one_letter_code
_entity_poly.pdbx_strand_id
1 'polypeptide(L)'
;MGRAQGEFEALAHGLFEESGGKKSAFWDRFNNKYSAFKNQSICGFMVDVTARPEKEFMGSQANNGISANGNKAREVRDYIIAMTLRRTCNTCIPCCVTAMVVSLSFSVIVVCTCLSKLIHLYTYVGTVPHVALILFLPSVLVPDILVICLSRLFLSRKRTTITYISRLLGCTFSLILLVATAFHATFYYKTGTEVTWTNAQRYVRDKDGIKLLLSGSNSAIVCVILILGASWLSQTHLYQYAGRSLNMITAPLLRAPQLWNMCKRRRGCHSVEDTYDYQSFINSQTGNSHGKVYLDLPPQANTGSSRRYPKILALAIFLYLALTASLRPSSPYSQMSASLPITMLQMIDSHTDSQANRYTFSRNPWPFPQLIHTTNWEKPKGYFKGWAPGDNSILAQMYRDRLPTWLPETPPAGFCKWLSSNHSNQVDREGGDGGGTGRVCHETKVDGMFYNPVNDPLRITNQDEGILDIFSDAFRNGTVKIKHVALIMLESTREELFPLQQGSDIHNIILDTHKGRKDGDDINAFLSQLTPVAEKITGKSGCWKRTNGSDLAKVPIPEWNGTTQDGYGGINIIGGFAAASLSFKSLAATHCGVWPMPVDSFQESEAQSYQPCISQILHLFNQIKGDKTASNDFLEQKWLTAFFQSITDKYDRQDIFNNELGFEEIVAKDVLEQRAKARSDLEEINYFGYTETTLKTHVRELIEKVQREKKRMFFSHFTSTTHHPWGLPRDSKKIEYVNTQGNMGWHRDFNSYLNTVRFQDAWLGELLHLFEQHGIANETLVVLVGDHGQAFKEDITTRTGTYKNGHVSNFRVPITFRHPHIPRVQYEANATSISILPTILDLLINTGSLNRNDMAVASDLLHDYEGQSLIRPYKSSWNGRRAWNFGVINSGASMLSVTSADAPWRLVIPLDRASQWRFTDLKNDPLELEPVEKWSMEQLVGDVRNLYGEEASQWVLQADAVAQWWAWERKRLWGHKATK
;
A
#
# COMPACT_ATOMS: atom_id res chain seq x y z
N MET A 1 37.35 18.09 14.08
CA MET A 1 35.88 18.04 14.10
C MET A 1 35.31 18.75 15.32
N GLY A 2 35.35 18.19 16.53
CA GLY A 2 34.65 18.73 17.72
C GLY A 2 34.69 20.27 17.91
N ARG A 3 35.86 20.92 17.79
CA ARG A 3 35.97 22.39 17.95
C ARG A 3 35.10 23.19 16.97
N ALA A 4 35.09 22.80 15.69
CA ALA A 4 34.28 23.45 14.65
C ALA A 4 32.79 23.12 14.76
N GLN A 5 32.43 22.01 15.43
CA GLN A 5 31.04 21.67 15.72
C GLN A 5 30.49 22.54 16.87
N GLY A 6 31.23 22.65 17.98
CA GLY A 6 30.84 23.52 19.09
C GLY A 6 30.77 25.01 18.71
N GLU A 7 31.67 25.50 17.85
CA GLU A 7 31.61 26.86 17.31
C GLU A 7 30.35 27.10 16.43
N PHE A 8 29.90 26.08 15.68
CA PHE A 8 28.68 26.17 14.87
C PHE A 8 27.40 26.07 15.71
N GLU A 9 27.39 25.19 16.72
CA GLU A 9 26.28 25.05 17.67
C GLU A 9 26.09 26.32 18.52
N ALA A 10 27.19 26.93 19.00
CA ALA A 10 27.14 28.22 19.70
C ALA A 10 26.64 29.37 18.80
N LEU A 11 27.10 29.43 17.55
CA LEU A 11 26.64 30.42 16.57
C LEU A 11 25.14 30.28 16.27
N ALA A 12 24.64 29.05 16.17
CA ALA A 12 23.23 28.76 15.95
C ALA A 12 22.36 29.12 17.18
N HIS A 13 22.82 28.83 18.40
CA HIS A 13 22.08 29.17 19.63
C HIS A 13 21.93 30.69 19.80
N GLY A 14 23.04 31.44 19.66
CA GLY A 14 23.01 32.90 19.73
C GLY A 14 22.14 33.54 18.64
N LEU A 15 22.17 33.02 17.41
CA LEU A 15 21.26 33.45 16.33
C LEU A 15 19.79 33.17 16.62
N PHE A 16 19.48 32.08 17.35
CA PHE A 16 18.11 31.73 17.71
C PHE A 16 17.57 32.66 18.81
N GLU A 17 18.37 32.97 19.82
CA GLU A 17 18.06 33.96 20.85
C GLU A 17 17.93 35.38 20.26
N GLU A 18 18.88 35.82 19.42
CA GLU A 18 18.81 37.08 18.64
C GLU A 18 17.56 37.19 17.75
N SER A 19 16.89 36.07 17.44
CA SER A 19 15.66 36.02 16.62
C SER A 19 14.36 35.99 17.44
N GLY A 20 14.44 35.97 18.78
CA GLY A 20 13.26 35.83 19.65
C GLY A 20 12.49 34.53 19.41
N GLY A 21 13.18 33.45 19.04
CA GLY A 21 12.60 32.13 18.73
C GLY A 21 11.78 32.05 17.44
N LYS A 22 11.69 33.12 16.63
CA LYS A 22 10.87 33.12 15.40
C LYS A 22 11.62 32.51 14.21
N LYS A 23 11.17 31.32 13.81
CA LYS A 23 11.83 30.44 12.81
C LYS A 23 12.14 31.11 11.45
N SER A 24 11.31 32.03 10.96
CA SER A 24 11.59 32.80 9.74
C SER A 24 12.75 33.78 9.92
N ALA A 25 12.66 34.63 10.94
CA ALA A 25 13.71 35.61 11.29
C ALA A 25 15.05 34.94 11.62
N PHE A 26 15.04 33.73 12.19
CA PHE A 26 16.22 32.89 12.33
C PHE A 26 16.84 32.56 10.97
N TRP A 27 16.06 32.01 10.02
CA TRP A 27 16.58 31.64 8.70
C TRP A 27 17.07 32.83 7.88
N ASP A 28 16.41 33.98 7.94
CA ASP A 28 16.87 35.20 7.25
C ASP A 28 18.19 35.73 7.83
N ARG A 29 18.36 35.71 9.16
CA ARG A 29 19.62 36.10 9.81
C ARG A 29 20.72 35.05 9.62
N PHE A 30 20.38 33.77 9.64
CA PHE A 30 21.28 32.67 9.34
C PHE A 30 21.78 32.75 7.90
N ASN A 31 20.89 32.94 6.92
CA ASN A 31 21.26 33.10 5.51
C ASN A 31 22.11 34.36 5.28
N ASN A 32 21.89 35.46 6.01
CA ASN A 32 22.75 36.65 5.95
C ASN A 32 24.14 36.41 6.58
N LYS A 33 24.25 35.89 7.82
CA LYS A 33 25.57 35.55 8.42
C LYS A 33 26.29 34.48 7.58
N TYR A 34 25.59 33.47 7.05
CA TYR A 34 26.15 32.44 6.17
C TYR A 34 26.62 33.01 4.82
N SER A 35 25.90 33.96 4.22
CA SER A 35 26.32 34.64 2.99
C SER A 35 27.55 35.54 3.23
N ALA A 36 27.63 36.23 4.38
CA ALA A 36 28.83 36.96 4.78
C ALA A 36 30.03 36.01 4.96
N PHE A 37 29.84 34.86 5.62
CA PHE A 37 30.86 33.82 5.81
C PHE A 37 31.34 33.22 4.48
N LYS A 38 30.40 33.00 3.54
CA LYS A 38 30.66 32.51 2.17
C LYS A 38 31.46 33.54 1.34
N ASN A 39 31.20 34.83 1.51
CA ASN A 39 31.96 35.89 0.85
C ASN A 39 33.35 36.11 1.48
N GLN A 40 33.48 35.99 2.81
CA GLN A 40 34.79 36.12 3.47
C GLN A 40 35.72 34.93 3.19
N SER A 41 35.23 33.69 3.21
CA SER A 41 36.09 32.51 3.03
C SER A 41 36.69 32.38 1.62
N ILE A 42 36.04 32.93 0.58
CA ILE A 42 36.53 32.88 -0.81
C ILE A 42 37.67 33.87 -1.06
N CYS A 43 37.68 35.03 -0.39
CA CYS A 43 38.77 36.01 -0.52
C CYS A 43 39.89 35.81 0.51
N GLY A 44 39.56 35.49 1.77
CA GLY A 44 40.54 35.37 2.85
C GLY A 44 41.55 34.22 2.64
N PHE A 45 41.08 33.07 2.15
CA PHE A 45 41.92 31.88 1.98
C PHE A 45 42.92 31.96 0.81
N MET A 46 42.92 33.05 0.04
CA MET A 46 43.78 33.24 -1.14
C MET A 46 44.95 34.21 -0.93
N VAL A 47 45.10 34.78 0.28
CA VAL A 47 46.19 35.73 0.62
C VAL A 47 47.22 35.13 1.58
N ASP A 48 46.81 34.22 2.46
CA ASP A 48 47.61 33.75 3.60
C ASP A 48 48.60 32.59 3.27
N VAL A 49 48.66 32.15 2.01
CA VAL A 49 49.52 31.03 1.56
C VAL A 49 50.85 31.50 0.94
N THR A 50 50.99 32.81 0.69
CA THR A 50 52.22 33.42 0.15
C THR A 50 53.06 34.18 1.19
N ALA A 51 52.71 34.10 2.48
CA ALA A 51 53.28 34.94 3.53
C ALA A 51 53.71 34.17 4.79
N ARG A 52 54.82 33.41 4.70
CA ARG A 52 55.69 33.15 5.87
C ARG A 52 57.15 33.37 5.48
N PRO A 53 57.89 34.23 6.20
CA PRO A 53 59.32 34.41 5.97
C PRO A 53 60.11 33.23 6.55
N GLU A 54 61.30 33.01 6.00
CA GLU A 54 62.33 32.18 6.62
C GLU A 54 62.75 32.77 7.97
N LYS A 55 63.19 31.91 8.89
CA LYS A 55 63.94 32.31 10.07
C LYS A 55 65.15 31.40 10.26
N GLU A 56 66.21 32.01 10.76
CA GLU A 56 67.43 31.37 11.26
C GLU A 56 68.30 30.66 10.20
N PHE A 57 69.15 31.44 9.55
CA PHE A 57 70.59 31.18 9.69
C PHE A 57 71.40 32.49 9.86
N MET A 58 72.59 32.36 10.43
CA MET A 58 73.40 33.40 11.08
C MET A 58 73.79 34.62 10.21
N GLY A 59 73.70 35.82 10.81
CA GLY A 59 74.90 36.57 11.23
C GLY A 59 75.51 37.66 10.32
N SER A 60 75.78 38.81 10.97
CA SER A 60 76.93 39.73 10.72
C SER A 60 76.98 40.64 9.47
N GLN A 61 76.90 41.95 9.75
CA GLN A 61 77.62 43.09 9.15
C GLN A 61 77.29 43.70 7.76
N ALA A 62 77.30 45.04 7.78
CA ALA A 62 77.89 46.00 6.82
C ALA A 62 77.26 46.29 5.43
N ASN A 63 76.63 47.48 5.36
CA ASN A 63 76.84 48.59 4.41
C ASN A 63 76.93 48.41 2.87
N ASN A 64 76.26 49.37 2.21
CA ASN A 64 76.55 49.99 0.91
C ASN A 64 76.31 49.20 -0.40
N GLY A 65 75.66 49.87 -1.37
CA GLY A 65 76.12 49.81 -2.76
C GLY A 65 75.09 49.48 -3.85
N ILE A 66 74.55 50.54 -4.48
CA ILE A 66 74.43 50.73 -5.95
C ILE A 66 74.35 49.46 -6.84
N SER A 67 73.22 49.23 -7.52
CA SER A 67 73.10 49.35 -9.00
C SER A 67 71.74 48.87 -9.52
N ALA A 68 71.33 49.32 -10.72
CA ALA A 68 70.06 48.97 -11.35
C ALA A 68 70.27 48.09 -12.60
N ASN A 69 69.53 46.96 -12.67
CA ASN A 69 68.95 46.38 -13.92
C ASN A 69 68.24 45.01 -13.72
N GLY A 70 68.09 44.48 -12.50
CA GLY A 70 67.50 43.15 -12.28
C GLY A 70 65.97 43.04 -12.45
N ASN A 71 65.19 44.11 -12.22
CA ASN A 71 63.77 43.95 -11.89
C ASN A 71 62.87 43.57 -13.07
N LYS A 72 62.98 44.21 -14.24
CA LYS A 72 62.04 43.98 -15.36
C LYS A 72 62.02 42.54 -15.88
N ALA A 73 63.17 41.84 -15.86
CA ALA A 73 63.22 40.43 -16.24
C ALA A 73 62.57 39.51 -15.19
N ARG A 74 62.59 39.91 -13.91
CA ARG A 74 61.99 39.18 -12.79
C ARG A 74 60.47 39.37 -12.77
N GLU A 75 60.00 40.62 -12.87
CA GLU A 75 58.57 40.95 -12.93
C GLU A 75 57.85 40.25 -14.10
N VAL A 76 58.43 40.23 -15.31
CA VAL A 76 57.82 39.54 -16.45
C VAL A 76 57.79 38.02 -16.26
N ARG A 77 58.87 37.43 -15.71
CA ARG A 77 58.92 36.00 -15.38
C ARG A 77 57.87 35.64 -14.32
N ASP A 78 57.76 36.42 -13.26
CA ASP A 78 56.86 36.17 -12.14
C ASP A 78 55.39 36.45 -12.53
N TYR A 79 55.14 37.42 -13.43
CA TYR A 79 53.82 37.63 -14.05
C TYR A 79 53.42 36.48 -14.97
N ILE A 80 54.35 35.93 -15.76
CA ILE A 80 54.09 34.74 -16.61
C ILE A 80 53.85 33.50 -15.74
N ILE A 81 54.61 33.31 -14.66
CA ILE A 81 54.40 32.23 -13.69
C ILE A 81 53.03 32.40 -13.00
N ALA A 82 52.67 33.62 -12.57
CA ALA A 82 51.37 33.92 -11.98
C ALA A 82 50.21 33.70 -12.97
N MET A 83 50.33 34.14 -14.24
CA MET A 83 49.34 33.84 -15.28
C MET A 83 49.22 32.34 -15.56
N THR A 84 50.34 31.62 -15.56
CA THR A 84 50.37 30.17 -15.80
C THR A 84 49.74 29.41 -14.64
N LEU A 85 50.06 29.77 -13.40
CA LEU A 85 49.43 29.25 -12.18
C LEU A 85 47.94 29.59 -12.12
N ARG A 86 47.53 30.80 -12.52
CA ARG A 86 46.12 31.21 -12.56
C ARG A 86 45.34 30.47 -13.66
N ARG A 87 45.96 30.22 -14.82
CA ARG A 87 45.39 29.37 -15.89
C ARG A 87 45.32 27.90 -15.48
N THR A 88 46.33 27.35 -14.81
CA THR A 88 46.30 25.96 -14.33
C THR A 88 45.33 25.79 -13.17
N CYS A 89 45.24 26.71 -12.19
CA CYS A 89 44.17 26.67 -11.18
C CYS A 89 42.78 26.73 -11.81
N ASN A 90 42.52 27.70 -12.70
CA ASN A 90 41.22 27.85 -13.35
C ASN A 90 40.83 26.68 -14.28
N THR A 91 41.76 25.79 -14.66
CA THR A 91 41.46 24.59 -15.46
C THR A 91 41.54 23.29 -14.67
N CYS A 92 42.40 23.21 -13.65
CA CYS A 92 42.53 22.07 -12.75
C CYS A 92 41.41 22.03 -11.70
N ILE A 93 41.00 23.15 -11.10
CA ILE A 93 39.93 23.15 -10.07
C ILE A 93 38.61 22.60 -10.65
N PRO A 94 38.10 23.08 -11.82
CA PRO A 94 36.93 22.46 -12.45
C PRO A 94 37.16 21.01 -12.88
N CYS A 95 38.39 20.64 -13.25
CA CYS A 95 38.71 19.26 -13.62
C CYS A 95 38.74 18.31 -12.42
N CYS A 96 39.21 18.75 -11.25
CA CYS A 96 39.18 17.98 -10.01
C CYS A 96 37.75 17.85 -9.49
N VAL A 97 36.97 18.94 -9.45
CA VAL A 97 35.55 18.92 -9.06
C VAL A 97 34.76 17.98 -9.98
N THR A 98 34.89 18.09 -11.31
CA THR A 98 34.18 17.18 -12.23
C THR A 98 34.68 15.73 -12.16
N ALA A 99 35.98 15.50 -11.91
CA ALA A 99 36.50 14.15 -11.70
C ALA A 99 35.97 13.50 -10.40
N MET A 100 35.78 14.31 -9.35
CA MET A 100 35.24 13.90 -8.05
C MET A 100 33.73 13.64 -8.11
N VAL A 101 32.95 14.53 -8.74
CA VAL A 101 31.51 14.32 -9.00
C VAL A 101 31.29 13.03 -9.80
N VAL A 102 32.09 12.79 -10.84
CA VAL A 102 31.99 11.56 -11.65
C VAL A 102 32.34 10.29 -10.86
N SER A 103 33.30 10.33 -9.93
CA SER A 103 33.56 9.17 -9.05
C SER A 103 32.49 9.00 -7.98
N LEU A 104 31.98 10.08 -7.40
CA LEU A 104 30.95 10.05 -6.37
C LEU A 104 29.61 9.54 -6.92
N SER A 105 29.14 10.06 -8.06
CA SER A 105 27.91 9.56 -8.71
C SER A 105 28.00 8.10 -9.11
N PHE A 106 29.17 7.63 -9.56
CA PHE A 106 29.38 6.20 -9.81
C PHE A 106 29.35 5.37 -8.52
N SER A 107 29.96 5.89 -7.44
CA SER A 107 29.93 5.28 -6.11
C SER A 107 28.50 5.13 -5.58
N VAL A 108 27.70 6.20 -5.67
CA VAL A 108 26.28 6.21 -5.29
C VAL A 108 25.50 5.15 -6.05
N ILE A 109 25.68 5.03 -7.38
CA ILE A 109 25.01 3.99 -8.16
C ILE A 109 25.38 2.59 -7.67
N VAL A 110 26.66 2.30 -7.43
CA VAL A 110 27.11 0.99 -6.94
C VAL A 110 26.57 0.70 -5.55
N VAL A 111 26.69 1.63 -4.60
CA VAL A 111 26.18 1.46 -3.22
C VAL A 111 24.66 1.27 -3.22
N CYS A 112 23.91 2.05 -4.01
CA CYS A 112 22.46 1.92 -4.13
C CYS A 112 22.03 0.59 -4.76
N THR A 113 22.68 0.16 -5.84
CA THR A 113 22.38 -1.13 -6.51
C THR A 113 22.67 -2.29 -5.56
N CYS A 114 23.82 -2.28 -4.87
CA CYS A 114 24.15 -3.30 -3.88
C CYS A 114 23.19 -3.29 -2.67
N LEU A 115 22.84 -2.12 -2.13
CA LEU A 115 21.94 -2.03 -0.96
C LEU A 115 20.52 -2.50 -1.29
N SER A 116 19.95 -2.03 -2.40
CA SER A 116 18.64 -2.50 -2.86
C SER A 116 18.64 -3.99 -3.17
N LYS A 117 19.69 -4.52 -3.83
CA LYS A 117 19.81 -5.96 -4.10
C LYS A 117 20.01 -6.79 -2.82
N LEU A 118 20.70 -6.29 -1.80
CA LEU A 118 20.83 -6.97 -0.51
C LEU A 118 19.50 -7.05 0.24
N ILE A 119 18.72 -5.96 0.25
CA ILE A 119 17.36 -5.95 0.84
C ILE A 119 16.45 -6.92 0.08
N HIS A 120 16.44 -6.83 -1.26
CA HIS A 120 15.65 -7.70 -2.12
C HIS A 120 16.05 -9.18 -1.98
N LEU A 121 17.33 -9.53 -1.83
CA LEU A 121 17.72 -10.93 -1.62
C LEU A 121 17.36 -11.42 -0.21
N TYR A 122 17.40 -10.55 0.81
CA TYR A 122 17.07 -10.89 2.19
C TYR A 122 15.63 -11.42 2.34
N THR A 123 14.67 -10.89 1.57
CA THR A 123 13.27 -11.35 1.60
C THR A 123 13.07 -12.81 1.15
N TYR A 124 14.06 -13.39 0.44
CA TYR A 124 14.05 -14.80 0.02
C TYR A 124 14.96 -15.72 0.84
N VAL A 125 15.77 -15.20 1.78
CA VAL A 125 16.74 -16.02 2.55
C VAL A 125 16.04 -17.09 3.40
N GLY A 126 14.86 -16.78 3.95
CA GLY A 126 14.05 -17.73 4.71
C GLY A 126 13.18 -18.66 3.85
N THR A 127 12.99 -18.35 2.56
CA THR A 127 12.00 -19.02 1.69
C THR A 127 12.64 -19.86 0.59
N VAL A 128 13.97 -19.87 0.49
CA VAL A 128 14.77 -20.58 -0.51
C VAL A 128 15.89 -21.39 0.19
N PRO A 129 16.06 -22.70 -0.12
CA PRO A 129 17.12 -23.51 0.47
C PRO A 129 18.51 -22.90 0.24
N HIS A 130 19.27 -22.71 1.32
CA HIS A 130 20.53 -21.95 1.29
C HIS A 130 21.56 -22.49 0.27
N VAL A 131 21.61 -23.81 0.06
CA VAL A 131 22.47 -24.44 -0.95
C VAL A 131 22.10 -24.00 -2.37
N ALA A 132 20.79 -23.96 -2.68
CA ALA A 132 20.30 -23.51 -3.97
C ALA A 132 20.43 -21.99 -4.15
N LEU A 133 20.25 -21.21 -3.07
CA LEU A 133 20.58 -19.78 -3.05
C LEU A 133 22.04 -19.55 -3.43
N ILE A 134 23.00 -20.23 -2.78
CA ILE A 134 24.43 -20.11 -3.08
C ILE A 134 24.76 -20.52 -4.53
N LEU A 135 24.17 -21.62 -5.01
CA LEU A 135 24.36 -22.12 -6.38
C LEU A 135 23.89 -21.12 -7.44
N PHE A 136 22.70 -20.53 -7.27
CA PHE A 136 22.11 -19.66 -8.29
C PHE A 136 22.48 -18.18 -8.13
N LEU A 137 23.01 -17.73 -6.99
CA LEU A 137 23.36 -16.34 -6.70
C LEU A 137 24.19 -15.65 -7.82
N PRO A 138 25.21 -16.27 -8.44
CA PRO A 138 25.96 -15.62 -9.51
C PRO A 138 25.09 -15.28 -10.74
N SER A 139 24.10 -16.12 -11.08
CA SER A 139 23.14 -15.83 -12.16
C SER A 139 22.15 -14.72 -11.79
N VAL A 140 21.80 -14.65 -10.50
CA VAL A 140 20.83 -13.70 -9.93
C VAL A 140 21.40 -12.28 -9.84
N LEU A 141 22.73 -12.13 -9.77
CA LEU A 141 23.44 -10.84 -9.76
C LEU A 141 23.80 -10.29 -11.16
N VAL A 142 23.54 -11.02 -12.24
CA VAL A 142 23.91 -10.60 -13.61
C VAL A 142 23.31 -9.24 -13.99
N PRO A 143 22.01 -8.94 -13.74
CA PRO A 143 21.43 -7.65 -14.12
C PRO A 143 22.05 -6.46 -13.38
N ASP A 144 22.38 -6.61 -12.09
CA ASP A 144 23.06 -5.60 -11.28
C ASP A 144 24.49 -5.32 -11.78
N ILE A 145 25.21 -6.38 -12.16
CA ILE A 145 26.55 -6.26 -12.77
C ILE A 145 26.46 -5.52 -14.11
N LEU A 146 25.43 -5.80 -14.93
CA LEU A 146 25.20 -5.08 -16.19
C LEU A 146 24.89 -3.60 -15.96
N VAL A 147 24.02 -3.26 -15.00
CA VAL A 147 23.77 -1.87 -14.57
C VAL A 147 25.09 -1.17 -14.22
N ILE A 148 25.90 -1.77 -13.33
CA ILE A 148 27.17 -1.19 -12.88
C ILE A 148 28.16 -1.01 -14.04
N CYS A 149 28.27 -1.99 -14.94
CA CYS A 149 29.13 -1.89 -16.13
C CYS A 149 28.67 -0.79 -17.11
N LEU A 150 27.36 -0.68 -17.36
CA LEU A 150 26.79 0.39 -18.20
C LEU A 150 27.01 1.76 -17.56
N SER A 151 26.66 1.96 -16.29
CA SER A 151 26.91 3.22 -15.58
C SER A 151 28.39 3.60 -15.59
N ARG A 152 29.31 2.62 -15.55
CA ARG A 152 30.76 2.87 -15.64
C ARG A 152 31.22 3.35 -17.03
N LEU A 153 30.48 3.03 -18.10
CA LEU A 153 30.67 3.56 -19.45
C LEU A 153 30.10 4.97 -19.61
N PHE A 154 28.87 5.21 -19.14
CA PHE A 154 28.25 6.55 -19.19
C PHE A 154 29.06 7.58 -18.37
N LEU A 155 29.52 7.22 -17.17
CA LEU A 155 30.34 8.07 -16.29
C LEU A 155 31.85 8.02 -16.64
N SER A 156 32.20 8.19 -17.91
CA SER A 156 33.60 8.20 -18.35
C SER A 156 34.30 9.56 -18.19
N ARG A 157 35.58 9.54 -17.80
CA ARG A 157 36.45 10.72 -17.70
C ARG A 157 36.99 11.24 -19.07
N LYS A 158 36.64 10.62 -20.20
CA LYS A 158 36.99 11.11 -21.55
C LYS A 158 36.34 12.48 -21.83
N ARG A 159 36.96 13.35 -22.65
CA ARG A 159 36.42 14.67 -23.02
C ARG A 159 35.95 14.68 -24.48
N THR A 160 34.64 14.60 -24.69
CA THR A 160 33.91 14.74 -25.96
C THR A 160 32.51 15.30 -25.68
N THR A 161 31.81 15.88 -26.66
CA THR A 161 30.45 16.42 -26.49
C THR A 161 29.46 15.37 -25.98
N ILE A 162 29.51 14.16 -26.57
CA ILE A 162 28.70 13.00 -26.14
C ILE A 162 28.93 12.68 -24.66
N THR A 163 30.19 12.75 -24.19
CA THR A 163 30.50 12.48 -22.77
C THR A 163 30.15 13.60 -21.80
N TYR A 164 29.74 14.79 -22.24
CA TYR A 164 29.09 15.76 -21.35
C TYR A 164 27.64 15.37 -21.09
N ILE A 165 26.91 14.99 -22.15
CA ILE A 165 25.52 14.50 -22.04
C ILE A 165 25.48 13.20 -21.23
N SER A 166 26.38 12.24 -21.50
CA SER A 166 26.43 10.96 -20.77
C SER A 166 26.72 11.12 -19.27
N ARG A 167 27.46 12.17 -18.88
CA ARG A 167 27.69 12.52 -17.47
C ARG A 167 26.46 13.14 -16.83
N LEU A 168 25.78 14.07 -17.51
CA LEU A 168 24.57 14.68 -16.98
C LEU A 168 23.48 13.62 -16.73
N LEU A 169 23.31 12.70 -17.68
CA LEU A 169 22.43 11.53 -17.55
C LEU A 169 22.89 10.59 -16.43
N GLY A 170 24.19 10.30 -16.31
CA GLY A 170 24.72 9.48 -15.22
C GLY A 170 24.57 10.10 -13.82
N CYS A 171 24.71 11.43 -13.71
CA CYS A 171 24.51 12.15 -12.45
C CYS A 171 23.03 12.21 -12.06
N THR A 172 22.13 12.52 -12.98
CA THR A 172 20.68 12.52 -12.73
C THR A 172 20.17 11.12 -12.38
N PHE A 173 20.63 10.08 -13.09
CA PHE A 173 20.38 8.69 -12.73
C PHE A 173 20.89 8.35 -11.32
N SER A 174 22.08 8.81 -10.92
CA SER A 174 22.59 8.58 -9.56
C SER A 174 21.73 9.23 -8.46
N LEU A 175 21.10 10.39 -8.75
CA LEU A 175 20.19 11.07 -7.82
C LEU A 175 18.83 10.35 -7.74
N ILE A 176 18.27 9.95 -8.88
CA ILE A 176 17.02 9.19 -8.97
C ILE A 176 17.15 7.86 -8.20
N LEU A 177 18.25 7.13 -8.42
CA LEU A 177 18.50 5.85 -7.78
C LEU A 177 18.79 5.98 -6.27
N LEU A 178 19.41 7.10 -5.83
CA LEU A 178 19.58 7.43 -4.40
C LEU A 178 18.22 7.60 -3.70
N VAL A 179 17.33 8.42 -4.28
CA VAL A 179 15.98 8.66 -3.72
C VAL A 179 15.17 7.36 -3.71
N ALA A 180 15.18 6.60 -4.80
CA ALA A 180 14.45 5.34 -4.90
C ALA A 180 14.97 4.27 -3.92
N THR A 181 16.30 4.16 -3.74
CA THR A 181 16.87 3.20 -2.78
C THR A 181 16.57 3.60 -1.34
N ALA A 182 16.66 4.89 -1.01
CA ALA A 182 16.32 5.39 0.33
C ALA A 182 14.82 5.18 0.65
N PHE A 183 13.93 5.38 -0.33
CA PHE A 183 12.50 5.10 -0.20
C PHE A 183 12.22 3.60 -0.03
N HIS A 184 12.74 2.74 -0.91
CA HIS A 184 12.59 1.29 -0.83
C HIS A 184 13.11 0.71 0.49
N ALA A 185 14.31 1.12 0.93
CA ALA A 185 14.88 0.69 2.21
C ALA A 185 14.08 1.18 3.42
N THR A 186 13.55 2.41 3.37
CA THR A 186 12.70 2.96 4.44
C THR A 186 11.34 2.26 4.51
N PHE A 187 10.73 1.98 3.36
CA PHE A 187 9.46 1.25 3.27
C PHE A 187 9.61 -0.19 3.75
N TYR A 188 10.70 -0.87 3.38
CA TYR A 188 11.03 -2.20 3.89
C TYR A 188 11.24 -2.20 5.40
N TYR A 189 12.02 -1.25 5.93
CA TYR A 189 12.23 -1.08 7.38
C TYR A 189 10.91 -0.82 8.15
N LYS A 190 9.94 -0.15 7.51
CA LYS A 190 8.63 0.16 8.11
C LYS A 190 7.59 -0.95 8.03
N THR A 191 7.56 -1.73 6.94
CA THR A 191 6.49 -2.71 6.66
C THR A 191 6.92 -4.17 6.71
N GLY A 192 8.22 -4.45 6.53
CA GLY A 192 8.72 -5.80 6.26
C GLY A 192 8.44 -6.31 4.83
N THR A 193 8.03 -5.43 3.92
CA THR A 193 7.65 -5.76 2.54
C THR A 193 8.31 -4.85 1.52
N GLU A 194 8.35 -5.29 0.26
CA GLU A 194 8.95 -4.51 -0.83
C GLU A 194 7.92 -3.63 -1.56
N VAL A 195 8.33 -2.42 -1.91
CA VAL A 195 7.54 -1.48 -2.72
C VAL A 195 7.29 -2.06 -4.12
N THR A 196 6.02 -2.17 -4.51
CA THR A 196 5.65 -2.35 -5.93
C THR A 196 5.63 -0.98 -6.61
N TRP A 197 6.50 -0.78 -7.62
CA TRP A 197 6.79 0.55 -8.17
C TRP A 197 5.63 1.20 -8.94
N THR A 198 4.71 0.41 -9.50
CA THR A 198 3.43 0.88 -10.05
C THR A 198 2.61 1.66 -9.02
N ASN A 199 2.60 1.19 -7.77
CA ASN A 199 1.82 1.78 -6.67
C ASN A 199 2.52 3.05 -6.16
N ALA A 200 3.87 3.03 -6.11
CA ALA A 200 4.66 4.22 -5.83
C ALA A 200 4.38 5.37 -6.81
N GLN A 201 4.19 5.07 -8.10
CA GLN A 201 3.80 6.08 -9.09
C GLN A 201 2.42 6.67 -8.80
N ARG A 202 1.45 5.85 -8.36
CA ARG A 202 0.10 6.32 -7.99
C ARG A 202 0.13 7.22 -6.76
N TYR A 203 0.84 6.82 -5.69
CA TYR A 203 1.01 7.65 -4.48
C TYR A 203 1.69 9.01 -4.75
N VAL A 204 2.53 9.11 -5.80
CA VAL A 204 3.16 10.37 -6.22
C VAL A 204 2.24 11.25 -7.09
N ARG A 205 1.18 10.70 -7.69
CA ARG A 205 0.16 11.46 -8.44
C ARG A 205 -0.95 12.01 -7.54
N ASP A 206 -1.20 11.39 -6.39
CA ASP A 206 -2.18 11.80 -5.39
C ASP A 206 -1.59 12.83 -4.40
N LYS A 207 -2.27 13.97 -4.20
CA LYS A 207 -1.82 15.05 -3.30
C LYS A 207 -1.75 14.61 -1.83
N ASP A 208 -2.68 13.78 -1.38
CA ASP A 208 -2.71 13.24 -0.02
C ASP A 208 -1.88 11.93 0.07
N GLY A 209 -1.78 11.18 -1.02
CA GLY A 209 -0.81 10.08 -1.19
C GLY A 209 0.65 10.52 -1.01
N ILE A 210 1.01 11.73 -1.44
CA ILE A 210 2.34 12.32 -1.16
C ILE A 210 2.57 12.49 0.35
N LYS A 211 1.55 12.80 1.16
CA LYS A 211 1.71 12.92 2.62
C LYS A 211 2.01 11.57 3.26
N LEU A 212 1.33 10.50 2.80
CA LEU A 212 1.63 9.11 3.19
C LEU A 212 3.09 8.76 2.88
N LEU A 213 3.59 9.07 1.67
CA LEU A 213 5.00 8.86 1.32
C LEU A 213 5.97 9.65 2.22
N LEU A 214 5.65 10.91 2.52
CA LEU A 214 6.47 11.79 3.36
C LEU A 214 6.46 11.43 4.85
N SER A 215 5.53 10.61 5.32
CA SER A 215 5.52 10.11 6.71
C SER A 215 6.78 9.33 7.10
N GLY A 216 7.45 8.69 6.13
CA GLY A 216 8.73 8.00 6.32
C GLY A 216 9.98 8.89 6.27
N SER A 217 9.82 10.21 6.03
CA SER A 217 10.92 11.12 5.66
C SER A 217 12.10 11.13 6.62
N ASN A 218 11.88 11.08 7.95
CA ASN A 218 12.95 11.04 8.94
C ASN A 218 13.90 9.84 8.76
N SER A 219 13.34 8.64 8.53
CA SER A 219 14.11 7.43 8.25
C SER A 219 14.80 7.49 6.88
N ALA A 220 14.14 8.07 5.88
CA ALA A 220 14.72 8.26 4.55
C ALA A 220 15.92 9.21 4.56
N ILE A 221 15.89 10.30 5.35
CA ILE A 221 17.01 11.23 5.53
C ILE A 221 18.23 10.51 6.13
N VAL A 222 18.03 9.70 7.18
CA VAL A 222 19.11 8.89 7.78
C VAL A 222 19.67 7.89 6.75
N CYS A 223 18.81 7.24 5.97
CA CYS A 223 19.23 6.32 4.91
C CYS A 223 20.09 7.03 3.84
N VAL A 224 19.67 8.21 3.36
CA VAL A 224 20.43 9.03 2.41
C VAL A 224 21.81 9.43 2.97
N ILE A 225 21.88 9.85 4.24
CA ILE A 225 23.15 10.21 4.89
C ILE A 225 24.11 9.01 4.92
N LEU A 226 23.61 7.81 5.28
CA LEU A 226 24.41 6.58 5.32
C LEU A 226 24.90 6.18 3.91
N ILE A 227 24.03 6.20 2.90
CA ILE A 227 24.39 5.91 1.51
C ILE A 227 25.46 6.88 1.00
N LEU A 228 25.29 8.20 1.24
CA LEU A 228 26.25 9.21 0.82
C LEU A 228 27.60 9.07 1.55
N GLY A 229 27.60 8.76 2.85
CA GLY A 229 28.82 8.49 3.62
C GLY A 229 29.60 7.28 3.09
N ALA A 230 28.92 6.14 2.89
CA ALA A 230 29.51 4.95 2.31
C ALA A 230 30.03 5.20 0.87
N SER A 231 29.27 5.95 0.07
CA SER A 231 29.64 6.33 -1.30
C SER A 231 30.88 7.23 -1.33
N TRP A 232 30.97 8.21 -0.42
CA TRP A 232 32.09 9.14 -0.33
C TRP A 232 33.41 8.45 0.01
N LEU A 233 33.39 7.51 0.96
CA LEU A 233 34.56 6.72 1.37
C LEU A 233 35.04 5.76 0.26
N SER A 234 34.11 5.15 -0.47
CA SER A 234 34.42 4.09 -1.45
C SER A 234 34.70 4.57 -2.89
N GLN A 235 34.37 5.83 -3.21
CA GLN A 235 34.35 6.35 -4.60
C GLN A 235 35.63 6.11 -5.41
N THR A 236 36.80 6.27 -4.80
CA THR A 236 38.09 6.13 -5.47
C THR A 236 38.39 4.67 -5.80
N HIS A 237 38.06 3.76 -4.89
CA HIS A 237 38.31 2.32 -5.04
C HIS A 237 37.34 1.71 -6.06
N LEU A 238 36.03 1.98 -5.92
CA LEU A 238 35.01 1.44 -6.83
C LEU A 238 35.22 1.92 -8.27
N TYR A 239 35.45 3.22 -8.49
CA TYR A 239 35.64 3.77 -9.84
C TYR A 239 36.89 3.22 -10.55
N GLN A 240 37.96 2.96 -9.80
CA GLN A 240 39.18 2.31 -10.31
C GLN A 240 38.97 0.83 -10.57
N TYR A 241 38.42 0.07 -9.61
CA TYR A 241 38.23 -1.37 -9.72
C TYR A 241 37.32 -1.74 -10.89
N ALA A 242 36.13 -1.13 -10.98
CA ALA A 242 35.21 -1.33 -12.11
C ALA A 242 35.87 -0.96 -13.45
N GLY A 243 36.73 0.07 -13.49
CA GLY A 243 37.50 0.43 -14.68
C GLY A 243 38.54 -0.62 -15.07
N ARG A 244 39.24 -1.24 -14.11
CA ARG A 244 40.20 -2.32 -14.37
C ARG A 244 39.49 -3.58 -14.89
N SER A 245 38.41 -4.00 -14.24
CA SER A 245 37.63 -5.17 -14.65
C SER A 245 36.99 -5.01 -16.03
N LEU A 246 36.40 -3.85 -16.33
CA LEU A 246 35.80 -3.58 -17.64
C LEU A 246 36.86 -3.54 -18.76
N ASN A 247 38.06 -3.00 -18.50
CA ASN A 247 39.18 -3.07 -19.44
C ASN A 247 39.65 -4.51 -19.67
N MET A 248 39.67 -5.37 -18.64
CA MET A 248 40.01 -6.79 -18.76
C MET A 248 39.01 -7.57 -19.62
N ILE A 249 37.71 -7.24 -19.53
CA ILE A 249 36.63 -7.87 -20.31
C ILE A 249 36.62 -7.37 -21.77
N THR A 250 36.91 -6.09 -22.01
CA THR A 250 36.82 -5.48 -23.36
C THR A 250 38.08 -5.60 -24.21
N ALA A 251 39.28 -5.69 -23.60
CA ALA A 251 40.55 -5.83 -24.33
C ALA A 251 40.68 -7.08 -25.22
N PRO A 252 40.07 -8.25 -24.90
CA PRO A 252 40.00 -9.38 -25.83
C PRO A 252 39.11 -9.11 -27.05
N LEU A 253 37.92 -8.50 -26.84
CA LEU A 253 36.93 -8.26 -27.88
C LEU A 253 37.41 -7.22 -28.90
N LEU A 254 37.97 -6.09 -28.42
CA LEU A 254 38.48 -5.02 -29.27
C LEU A 254 39.72 -5.41 -30.10
N ARG A 255 40.37 -6.54 -29.80
CA ARG A 255 41.50 -7.09 -30.57
C ARG A 255 41.11 -8.10 -31.64
N ALA A 256 39.87 -8.61 -31.63
CA ALA A 256 39.42 -9.58 -32.63
C ALA A 256 39.43 -9.02 -34.08
N PRO A 257 38.96 -7.79 -34.37
CA PRO A 257 39.01 -7.23 -35.73
C PRO A 257 40.44 -6.97 -36.22
N GLN A 258 41.36 -6.65 -35.31
CA GLN A 258 42.77 -6.39 -35.64
C GLN A 258 43.48 -7.67 -36.08
N LEU A 259 43.22 -8.80 -35.41
CA LEU A 259 43.74 -10.11 -35.82
C LEU A 259 43.14 -10.59 -37.15
N TRP A 260 41.85 -10.35 -37.40
CA TRP A 260 41.21 -10.67 -38.68
C TRP A 260 41.88 -9.95 -39.87
N ASN A 261 42.17 -8.65 -39.71
CA ASN A 261 42.85 -7.86 -40.73
C ASN A 261 44.33 -8.26 -40.90
N MET A 262 45.01 -8.70 -39.84
CA MET A 262 46.36 -9.30 -39.95
C MET A 262 46.34 -10.64 -40.70
N CYS A 263 45.32 -11.47 -40.52
CA CYS A 263 45.17 -12.72 -41.26
C CYS A 263 44.91 -12.48 -42.76
N LYS A 264 44.11 -11.47 -43.14
CA LYS A 264 43.99 -11.06 -44.56
C LYS A 264 45.33 -10.60 -45.15
N ARG A 265 46.15 -9.85 -44.40
CA ARG A 265 47.48 -9.41 -44.84
C ARG A 265 48.56 -10.51 -44.91
N ARG A 266 48.22 -11.78 -44.64
CA ARG A 266 49.14 -12.94 -44.77
C ARG A 266 48.77 -13.93 -45.89
N ARG A 267 47.81 -13.59 -46.76
CA ARG A 267 47.49 -14.33 -47.99
C ARG A 267 47.64 -13.44 -49.22
N GLY A 268 48.84 -13.44 -49.79
CA GLY A 268 49.22 -12.71 -50.99
C GLY A 268 50.73 -12.87 -51.20
N CYS A 269 51.14 -13.60 -52.23
CA CYS A 269 52.53 -14.02 -52.43
C CYS A 269 52.98 -13.72 -53.88
N HIS A 270 54.17 -13.14 -53.99
CA HIS A 270 55.06 -12.97 -55.16
C HIS A 270 54.51 -12.90 -56.61
N SER A 271 54.68 -11.71 -57.20
CA SER A 271 55.54 -11.46 -58.39
C SER A 271 56.20 -10.08 -58.17
N VAL A 272 57.52 -9.85 -58.19
CA VAL A 272 58.59 -10.12 -59.18
C VAL A 272 58.68 -9.02 -60.26
N GLU A 273 59.88 -8.42 -60.32
CA GLU A 273 60.51 -7.57 -61.36
C GLU A 273 60.18 -6.05 -61.51
N ASP A 274 61.20 -5.37 -62.08
CA ASP A 274 61.35 -3.97 -62.56
C ASP A 274 61.24 -2.76 -61.60
N THR A 275 61.93 -1.62 -61.78
CA THR A 275 63.38 -1.30 -62.01
C THR A 275 63.58 0.23 -61.87
N TYR A 276 64.74 0.71 -61.37
CA TYR A 276 65.25 2.12 -61.48
C TYR A 276 64.38 3.27 -60.86
N ASP A 277 64.85 4.50 -60.55
CA ASP A 277 66.15 4.97 -60.02
C ASP A 277 66.03 6.37 -59.30
N TYR A 278 67.04 6.72 -58.49
CA TYR A 278 67.58 8.03 -58.04
C TYR A 278 66.75 9.29 -57.65
N GLN A 279 67.30 10.01 -56.64
CA GLN A 279 67.12 11.45 -56.27
C GLN A 279 65.73 11.91 -55.73
N SER A 280 65.57 12.96 -54.92
CA SER A 280 66.53 14.01 -54.48
C SER A 280 66.56 14.31 -52.96
N PHE A 281 66.59 15.59 -52.54
CA PHE A 281 67.64 16.08 -51.61
C PHE A 281 67.27 17.31 -50.74
N ILE A 282 68.11 17.68 -49.74
CA ILE A 282 68.03 18.90 -48.85
C ILE A 282 66.88 18.84 -47.79
N ASN A 283 67.00 19.03 -46.46
CA ASN A 283 68.04 19.39 -45.47
C ASN A 283 68.20 20.88 -45.01
N SER A 284 67.66 21.22 -43.82
CA SER A 284 68.08 22.32 -42.92
C SER A 284 67.59 22.01 -41.49
N GLN A 285 68.43 21.81 -40.45
CA GLN A 285 69.21 22.79 -39.67
C GLN A 285 68.35 23.88 -38.99
N THR A 286 68.50 24.24 -37.70
CA THR A 286 69.48 23.92 -36.60
C THR A 286 68.71 23.52 -35.30
N GLY A 287 69.26 23.24 -34.10
CA GLY A 287 70.64 23.06 -33.57
C GLY A 287 70.70 23.27 -32.03
N ASN A 288 71.73 22.72 -31.36
CA ASN A 288 72.05 22.82 -29.90
C ASN A 288 71.03 22.28 -28.87
N SER A 289 71.41 21.75 -27.69
CA SER A 289 72.71 21.19 -27.24
C SER A 289 72.55 20.38 -25.94
N HIS A 290 73.28 19.26 -25.83
CA HIS A 290 73.72 18.52 -24.62
C HIS A 290 72.79 18.38 -23.38
N GLY A 291 72.43 17.12 -23.08
CA GLY A 291 71.73 16.75 -21.83
C GLY A 291 71.61 15.23 -21.61
N LYS A 292 72.72 14.47 -21.71
CA LYS A 292 72.70 13.01 -21.47
C LYS A 292 72.56 12.70 -19.98
N VAL A 293 71.34 12.34 -19.56
CA VAL A 293 71.08 11.66 -18.28
C VAL A 293 70.92 10.18 -18.55
N TYR A 294 71.78 9.34 -17.96
CA TYR A 294 71.53 7.90 -17.90
C TYR A 294 70.31 7.65 -16.99
N LEU A 295 69.39 6.82 -17.46
CA LEU A 295 68.20 6.42 -16.71
C LEU A 295 68.06 4.91 -16.89
N ASP A 296 68.37 4.16 -15.83
CA ASP A 296 68.55 2.72 -15.90
C ASP A 296 67.26 1.99 -16.31
N LEU A 297 67.40 1.10 -17.29
CA LEU A 297 66.35 0.17 -17.68
C LEU A 297 66.32 -1.00 -16.68
N PRO A 298 65.24 -1.18 -15.89
CA PRO A 298 65.06 -2.43 -15.17
C PRO A 298 64.93 -3.59 -16.17
N PRO A 299 65.48 -4.79 -15.85
CA PRO A 299 65.63 -5.87 -16.82
C PRO A 299 64.28 -6.41 -17.33
N GLN A 300 64.27 -6.88 -18.58
CA GLN A 300 63.08 -7.48 -19.20
C GLN A 300 62.67 -8.77 -18.47
N ALA A 301 61.64 -8.68 -17.63
CA ALA A 301 61.00 -9.85 -17.05
C ALA A 301 60.31 -10.69 -18.15
N ASN A 302 60.90 -11.85 -18.46
CA ASN A 302 60.37 -12.83 -19.41
C ASN A 302 58.94 -13.24 -19.02
N THR A 303 57.93 -12.75 -19.76
CA THR A 303 56.50 -13.03 -19.53
C THR A 303 55.87 -13.84 -20.66
N GLY A 304 56.64 -14.82 -21.17
CA GLY A 304 56.08 -15.95 -21.91
C GLY A 304 55.15 -16.80 -21.02
N SER A 305 54.22 -17.52 -21.65
CA SER A 305 53.29 -18.53 -21.07
C SER A 305 52.01 -18.09 -20.31
N SER A 306 51.89 -16.87 -19.76
CA SER A 306 50.64 -16.48 -19.03
C SER A 306 49.65 -15.60 -19.81
N ARG A 307 49.00 -16.18 -20.85
CA ARG A 307 47.86 -15.54 -21.57
C ARG A 307 46.68 -16.47 -21.94
N ARG A 308 46.74 -17.77 -21.64
CA ARG A 308 45.63 -18.73 -21.91
C ARG A 308 44.62 -18.81 -20.75
N TYR A 309 45.11 -18.92 -19.51
CA TYR A 309 44.30 -19.02 -18.29
C TYR A 309 43.11 -18.04 -18.18
N PRO A 310 43.26 -16.71 -18.37
CA PRO A 310 42.13 -15.78 -18.20
C PRO A 310 41.00 -16.00 -19.24
N LYS A 311 41.28 -16.59 -20.41
CA LYS A 311 40.24 -16.93 -21.39
C LYS A 311 39.44 -18.16 -20.98
N ILE A 312 40.12 -19.17 -20.44
CA ILE A 312 39.49 -20.42 -19.97
C ILE A 312 38.60 -20.10 -18.76
N LEU A 313 39.09 -19.28 -17.81
CA LEU A 313 38.31 -18.84 -16.66
C LEU A 313 37.08 -18.01 -17.07
N ALA A 314 37.23 -17.06 -18.01
CA ALA A 314 36.09 -16.29 -18.52
C ALA A 314 35.05 -17.16 -19.24
N LEU A 315 35.47 -18.17 -20.01
CA LEU A 315 34.58 -19.12 -20.66
C LEU A 315 33.87 -20.02 -19.62
N ALA A 316 34.58 -20.50 -18.60
CA ALA A 316 34.00 -21.30 -17.52
C ALA A 316 32.94 -20.50 -16.73
N ILE A 317 33.21 -19.23 -16.42
CA ILE A 317 32.24 -18.32 -15.78
C ILE A 317 31.02 -18.09 -16.69
N PHE A 318 31.23 -17.87 -18.00
CA PHE A 318 30.13 -17.70 -18.95
C PHE A 318 29.26 -18.96 -19.06
N LEU A 319 29.87 -20.14 -19.17
CA LEU A 319 29.16 -21.41 -19.20
C LEU A 319 28.43 -21.70 -17.89
N TYR A 320 29.05 -21.39 -16.74
CA TYR A 320 28.40 -21.51 -15.43
C TYR A 320 27.16 -20.60 -15.33
N LEU A 321 27.28 -19.33 -15.73
CA LEU A 321 26.16 -18.38 -15.71
C LEU A 321 25.04 -18.79 -16.68
N ALA A 322 25.38 -19.26 -17.88
CA ALA A 322 24.39 -19.76 -18.83
C ALA A 322 23.68 -21.02 -18.30
N LEU A 323 24.41 -21.98 -17.73
CA LEU A 323 23.89 -23.20 -17.15
C LEU A 323 22.99 -22.92 -15.94
N THR A 324 23.46 -22.11 -14.98
CA THR A 324 22.68 -21.74 -13.79
C THR A 324 21.46 -20.89 -14.12
N ALA A 325 21.54 -19.98 -15.11
CA ALA A 325 20.38 -19.25 -15.60
C ALA A 325 19.33 -20.13 -16.29
N SER A 326 19.75 -21.27 -16.88
CA SER A 326 18.86 -22.21 -17.59
C SER A 326 18.29 -23.32 -16.70
N LEU A 327 18.99 -23.73 -15.64
CA LEU A 327 18.59 -24.82 -14.74
C LEU A 327 17.83 -24.35 -13.49
N ARG A 328 17.84 -23.05 -13.18
CA ARG A 328 17.11 -22.52 -12.01
C ARG A 328 15.59 -22.52 -12.25
N PRO A 329 14.77 -22.85 -11.24
CA PRO A 329 13.33 -22.65 -11.28
C PRO A 329 12.94 -21.21 -11.64
N SER A 330 11.80 -21.02 -12.30
CA SER A 330 11.29 -19.70 -12.70
C SER A 330 10.94 -18.83 -11.49
N SER A 331 10.20 -19.39 -10.53
CA SER A 331 9.92 -18.77 -9.23
C SER A 331 10.77 -19.45 -8.14
N PRO A 332 11.35 -18.70 -7.18
CA PRO A 332 11.42 -17.24 -7.11
C PRO A 332 12.57 -16.62 -7.93
N TYR A 333 13.50 -17.43 -8.47
CA TYR A 333 14.79 -16.91 -8.98
C TYR A 333 14.71 -15.89 -10.11
N SER A 334 13.64 -15.88 -10.91
CA SER A 334 13.41 -14.82 -11.90
C SER A 334 13.10 -13.48 -11.25
N GLN A 335 12.36 -13.46 -10.12
CA GLN A 335 12.12 -12.23 -9.36
C GLN A 335 13.37 -11.80 -8.62
N MET A 336 14.05 -12.72 -7.92
CA MET A 336 15.32 -12.45 -7.23
C MET A 336 16.36 -11.80 -8.16
N SER A 337 16.30 -12.09 -9.47
CA SER A 337 17.19 -11.53 -10.49
C SER A 337 16.90 -10.06 -10.82
N ALA A 338 15.75 -9.52 -10.42
CA ALA A 338 15.41 -8.12 -10.60
C ALA A 338 16.49 -7.21 -10.00
N SER A 339 16.70 -6.07 -10.65
CA SER A 339 17.59 -5.00 -10.19
C SER A 339 16.77 -3.72 -10.14
N LEU A 340 16.93 -2.92 -9.07
CA LEU A 340 16.08 -1.76 -8.81
C LEU A 340 15.94 -0.80 -10.03
N PRO A 341 17.00 -0.45 -10.77
CA PRO A 341 16.86 0.39 -11.97
C PRO A 341 15.98 -0.21 -13.07
N ILE A 342 15.84 -1.53 -13.13
CA ILE A 342 15.04 -2.23 -14.14
C ILE A 342 13.56 -2.27 -13.69
N THR A 343 13.28 -2.55 -12.42
CA THR A 343 11.89 -2.50 -11.90
C THR A 343 11.35 -1.07 -11.89
N MET A 344 12.21 -0.06 -11.72
CA MET A 344 11.82 1.35 -11.88
C MET A 344 11.40 1.72 -13.32
N LEU A 345 11.83 0.99 -14.35
CA LEU A 345 11.35 1.22 -15.72
C LEU A 345 9.86 0.85 -15.88
N GLN A 346 9.32 -0.01 -15.00
CA GLN A 346 7.89 -0.36 -14.95
C GLN A 346 7.00 0.78 -14.42
N MET A 347 7.58 1.94 -14.08
CA MET A 347 6.84 3.21 -13.89
C MET A 347 6.77 4.05 -15.18
N ILE A 348 7.59 3.74 -16.18
CA ILE A 348 7.65 4.45 -17.47
C ILE A 348 6.90 3.63 -18.53
N ASP A 349 7.11 2.32 -18.51
CA ASP A 349 6.34 1.37 -19.29
C ASP A 349 4.93 1.28 -18.68
N SER A 350 3.93 1.79 -19.40
CA SER A 350 2.53 1.51 -19.10
C SER A 350 2.29 0.05 -19.42
N HIS A 351 2.57 -0.82 -18.44
CA HIS A 351 2.27 -2.26 -18.51
C HIS A 351 0.76 -2.46 -18.62
N THR A 352 0.28 -2.36 -19.86
CA THR A 352 -0.75 -3.23 -20.40
C THR A 352 -0.50 -4.63 -19.87
N ASP A 353 -1.51 -5.21 -19.23
CA ASP A 353 -1.53 -6.64 -18.96
C ASP A 353 -1.69 -7.35 -20.30
N SER A 354 -0.59 -7.47 -21.03
CA SER A 354 -0.58 -7.76 -22.46
C SER A 354 -0.83 -9.23 -22.76
N GLN A 355 -0.99 -10.06 -21.73
CA GLN A 355 -1.58 -11.41 -21.83
C GLN A 355 -3.09 -11.44 -21.53
N ALA A 356 -3.66 -10.39 -20.93
CA ALA A 356 -5.12 -10.16 -20.87
C ALA A 356 -5.69 -9.58 -22.18
N ASN A 357 -4.85 -9.32 -23.20
CA ASN A 357 -5.29 -8.77 -24.48
C ASN A 357 -6.06 -9.80 -25.34
N ARG A 358 -7.33 -9.48 -25.65
CA ARG A 358 -8.18 -10.11 -26.68
C ARG A 358 -8.77 -11.50 -26.41
N TYR A 359 -8.93 -11.90 -25.16
CA TYR A 359 -10.09 -12.73 -24.82
C TYR A 359 -11.26 -11.81 -24.50
N THR A 360 -12.39 -11.99 -25.17
CA THR A 360 -13.66 -11.41 -24.73
C THR A 360 -14.00 -11.97 -23.35
N PHE A 361 -14.59 -11.15 -22.46
CA PHE A 361 -14.98 -11.53 -21.09
C PHE A 361 -15.97 -12.74 -21.00
N SER A 362 -16.39 -13.30 -22.14
CA SER A 362 -17.40 -14.33 -22.30
C SER A 362 -16.96 -15.77 -21.98
N ARG A 363 -15.69 -16.04 -21.64
CA ARG A 363 -15.20 -17.40 -21.33
C ARG A 363 -14.28 -17.47 -20.11
N ASN A 364 -14.89 -17.31 -18.93
CA ASN A 364 -14.33 -17.69 -17.64
C ASN A 364 -15.09 -18.94 -17.12
N PRO A 365 -14.77 -20.16 -17.59
CA PRO A 365 -15.55 -21.35 -17.27
C PRO A 365 -15.41 -21.76 -15.80
N TRP A 366 -16.52 -22.14 -15.17
CA TRP A 366 -16.54 -22.58 -13.77
C TRP A 366 -15.76 -23.91 -13.60
N PRO A 367 -14.79 -24.00 -12.66
CA PRO A 367 -13.88 -25.15 -12.56
C PRO A 367 -14.51 -26.48 -12.12
N PHE A 368 -15.72 -26.46 -11.53
CA PHE A 368 -16.38 -27.66 -10.99
C PHE A 368 -17.74 -27.92 -11.67
N PRO A 369 -17.77 -28.32 -12.96
CA PRO A 369 -19.01 -28.47 -13.73
C PRO A 369 -20.01 -29.45 -13.12
N GLN A 370 -19.55 -30.44 -12.35
CA GLN A 370 -20.40 -31.39 -11.63
C GLN A 370 -21.27 -30.72 -10.55
N LEU A 371 -20.85 -29.58 -9.99
CA LEU A 371 -21.62 -28.85 -8.98
C LEU A 371 -22.77 -28.03 -9.58
N ILE A 372 -22.62 -27.59 -10.84
CA ILE A 372 -23.62 -26.79 -11.58
C ILE A 372 -24.46 -27.62 -12.57
N HIS A 373 -24.34 -28.95 -12.50
CA HIS A 373 -25.07 -29.87 -13.36
C HIS A 373 -26.59 -29.69 -13.22
N THR A 374 -27.34 -29.96 -14.31
CA THR A 374 -28.78 -29.67 -14.41
C THR A 374 -29.66 -30.41 -13.38
N THR A 375 -29.14 -31.48 -12.78
CA THR A 375 -29.78 -32.19 -11.65
C THR A 375 -29.87 -31.35 -10.38
N ASN A 376 -29.00 -30.35 -10.24
CA ASN A 376 -28.85 -29.54 -9.04
C ASN A 376 -29.59 -28.19 -9.19
N TRP A 377 -30.28 -27.96 -10.31
CA TRP A 377 -30.95 -26.69 -10.62
C TRP A 377 -32.24 -26.50 -9.80
N GLU A 378 -32.38 -25.31 -9.22
CA GLU A 378 -33.40 -24.94 -8.25
C GLU A 378 -34.42 -24.01 -8.91
N LYS A 379 -35.70 -24.35 -8.85
CA LYS A 379 -36.78 -23.59 -9.50
C LYS A 379 -37.14 -22.32 -8.70
N PRO A 380 -37.57 -21.22 -9.36
CA PRO A 380 -38.04 -20.03 -8.66
C PRO A 380 -39.26 -20.30 -7.77
N LYS A 381 -39.32 -19.61 -6.62
CA LYS A 381 -40.37 -19.76 -5.60
C LYS A 381 -40.57 -18.44 -4.85
N GLY A 382 -41.73 -17.79 -5.01
CA GLY A 382 -41.96 -16.47 -4.43
C GLY A 382 -40.96 -15.45 -4.98
N TYR A 383 -40.24 -14.75 -4.10
CA TYR A 383 -39.17 -13.82 -4.50
C TYR A 383 -37.83 -14.52 -4.85
N PHE A 384 -37.64 -15.80 -4.51
CA PHE A 384 -36.45 -16.55 -4.90
C PHE A 384 -36.42 -16.77 -6.42
N LYS A 385 -35.37 -16.26 -7.06
CA LYS A 385 -35.20 -16.21 -8.52
C LYS A 385 -34.95 -17.57 -9.18
N GLY A 386 -34.71 -18.62 -8.39
CA GLY A 386 -34.14 -19.88 -8.85
C GLY A 386 -32.61 -19.84 -8.87
N TRP A 387 -32.00 -20.98 -9.16
CA TRP A 387 -30.56 -21.14 -9.35
C TRP A 387 -30.30 -22.20 -10.43
N ALA A 388 -29.73 -21.81 -11.55
CA ALA A 388 -29.47 -22.66 -12.70
C ALA A 388 -28.32 -22.10 -13.56
N PRO A 389 -27.04 -22.26 -13.15
CA PRO A 389 -25.91 -21.77 -13.93
C PRO A 389 -25.66 -22.57 -15.20
N GLY A 390 -25.32 -21.86 -16.28
CA GLY A 390 -24.85 -22.45 -17.53
C GLY A 390 -25.36 -21.69 -18.75
N ASP A 391 -24.56 -21.68 -19.83
CA ASP A 391 -24.80 -20.85 -21.03
C ASP A 391 -26.17 -21.04 -21.68
N ASN A 392 -26.76 -22.24 -21.58
CA ASN A 392 -28.06 -22.62 -22.14
C ASN A 392 -29.21 -22.57 -21.11
N SER A 393 -29.03 -21.90 -19.96
CA SER A 393 -30.04 -21.85 -18.89
C SER A 393 -31.21 -20.91 -19.24
N ILE A 394 -32.37 -21.51 -19.53
CA ILE A 394 -33.62 -20.78 -19.78
C ILE A 394 -34.00 -19.91 -18.56
N LEU A 395 -33.77 -20.38 -17.33
CA LEU A 395 -34.05 -19.60 -16.11
C LEU A 395 -33.11 -18.38 -15.98
N ALA A 396 -31.83 -18.54 -16.32
CA ALA A 396 -30.89 -17.41 -16.35
C ALA A 396 -31.27 -16.38 -17.43
N GLN A 397 -31.73 -16.82 -18.59
CA GLN A 397 -32.25 -15.94 -19.63
C GLN A 397 -33.53 -15.21 -19.18
N MET A 398 -34.52 -15.93 -18.64
CA MET A 398 -35.75 -15.34 -18.10
C MET A 398 -35.47 -14.26 -17.04
N TYR A 399 -34.42 -14.42 -16.22
CA TYR A 399 -33.99 -13.37 -15.29
C TYR A 399 -33.33 -12.17 -16.00
N ARG A 400 -32.46 -12.39 -17.00
CA ARG A 400 -31.80 -11.31 -17.77
C ARG A 400 -32.80 -10.43 -18.53
N ASP A 401 -33.84 -11.06 -19.05
CA ASP A 401 -34.89 -10.43 -19.84
C ASP A 401 -36.00 -9.81 -18.96
N ARG A 402 -35.99 -10.06 -17.64
CA ARG A 402 -36.93 -9.50 -16.67
C ARG A 402 -36.72 -8.00 -16.45
N LEU A 403 -37.77 -7.21 -16.70
CA LEU A 403 -37.93 -5.86 -16.16
C LEU A 403 -38.73 -5.95 -14.84
N PRO A 404 -38.24 -5.42 -13.70
CA PRO A 404 -39.00 -5.44 -12.45
C PRO A 404 -40.18 -4.45 -12.49
N THR A 405 -41.37 -4.88 -12.07
CA THR A 405 -42.60 -4.07 -12.13
C THR A 405 -42.64 -2.89 -11.15
N TRP A 406 -41.65 -2.80 -10.26
CA TRP A 406 -41.47 -1.70 -9.31
C TRP A 406 -40.44 -0.65 -9.79
N LEU A 407 -39.74 -0.92 -10.90
CA LEU A 407 -38.73 -0.02 -11.45
C LEU A 407 -39.43 1.15 -12.18
N PRO A 408 -39.17 2.42 -11.81
CA PRO A 408 -39.71 3.56 -12.55
C PRO A 408 -39.01 3.72 -13.91
N GLU A 409 -39.66 4.43 -14.84
CA GLU A 409 -39.18 4.66 -16.21
C GLU A 409 -37.80 5.34 -16.25
N THR A 410 -37.56 6.27 -15.33
CA THR A 410 -36.27 6.93 -15.08
C THR A 410 -35.71 6.47 -13.73
N PRO A 411 -35.01 5.32 -13.66
CA PRO A 411 -34.52 4.79 -12.39
C PRO A 411 -33.29 5.55 -11.87
N PRO A 412 -33.03 5.54 -10.55
CA PRO A 412 -31.89 6.23 -9.96
C PRO A 412 -30.58 5.48 -10.21
N ALA A 413 -29.46 6.12 -9.87
CA ALA A 413 -28.12 5.53 -9.98
C ALA A 413 -28.03 4.14 -9.32
N GLY A 414 -27.25 3.24 -9.90
CA GLY A 414 -27.15 1.83 -9.49
C GLY A 414 -28.19 0.89 -10.12
N PHE A 415 -29.35 1.39 -10.56
CA PHE A 415 -30.43 0.56 -11.12
C PHE A 415 -30.36 0.35 -12.66
N CYS A 416 -29.31 0.85 -13.32
CA CYS A 416 -29.15 0.75 -14.77
C CYS A 416 -29.14 -0.70 -15.31
N LYS A 417 -28.79 -1.71 -14.49
CA LYS A 417 -28.65 -3.12 -14.94
C LYS A 417 -29.92 -3.73 -15.56
N TRP A 418 -31.10 -3.21 -15.22
CA TRP A 418 -32.37 -3.72 -15.74
C TRP A 418 -32.82 -3.05 -17.05
N LEU A 419 -32.27 -1.88 -17.41
CA LEU A 419 -32.65 -1.14 -18.62
C LEU A 419 -32.19 -1.83 -19.90
N SER A 420 -32.93 -1.60 -20.99
CA SER A 420 -32.59 -2.10 -22.34
C SER A 420 -31.80 -1.05 -23.13
N SER A 421 -30.94 -1.49 -24.06
CA SER A 421 -30.18 -0.61 -24.97
C SER A 421 -31.08 0.26 -25.88
N ASN A 422 -32.34 -0.13 -26.07
CA ASN A 422 -33.32 0.70 -26.78
C ASN A 422 -33.87 1.87 -25.92
N HIS A 423 -33.78 1.80 -24.58
CA HIS A 423 -34.26 2.87 -23.69
C HIS A 423 -33.18 3.89 -23.33
N SER A 424 -31.90 3.51 -23.25
CA SER A 424 -30.79 4.46 -23.03
C SER A 424 -30.79 5.56 -24.10
N ASN A 425 -30.84 5.16 -25.37
CA ASN A 425 -30.93 6.02 -26.56
C ASN A 425 -32.15 6.98 -26.59
N GLN A 426 -33.13 6.79 -25.69
CA GLN A 426 -34.32 7.64 -25.57
C GLN A 426 -34.13 8.69 -24.47
N VAL A 427 -33.54 8.30 -23.32
CA VAL A 427 -33.17 9.24 -22.23
C VAL A 427 -32.14 10.27 -22.71
N ASP A 428 -31.19 9.86 -23.56
CA ASP A 428 -30.18 10.72 -24.19
C ASP A 428 -30.75 11.87 -25.06
N ARG A 429 -32.07 11.90 -25.32
CA ARG A 429 -32.73 12.89 -26.20
C ARG A 429 -33.65 13.89 -25.50
N GLU A 430 -34.10 13.58 -24.28
CA GLU A 430 -35.07 14.42 -23.55
C GLU A 430 -34.46 15.15 -22.34
N GLY A 431 -33.23 14.83 -21.93
CA GLY A 431 -32.47 15.50 -20.87
C GLY A 431 -31.97 16.93 -21.20
N GLY A 432 -32.67 17.68 -22.05
CA GLY A 432 -32.30 19.04 -22.45
C GLY A 432 -32.88 20.12 -21.54
N ASP A 433 -32.00 20.96 -20.98
CA ASP A 433 -32.32 22.22 -20.30
C ASP A 433 -33.14 22.14 -18.98
N GLY A 434 -32.74 21.21 -18.10
CA GLY A 434 -33.20 21.16 -16.70
C GLY A 434 -32.05 20.83 -15.75
N GLY A 435 -31.80 21.66 -14.73
CA GLY A 435 -30.62 21.61 -13.84
C GLY A 435 -30.54 20.45 -12.83
N GLY A 436 -31.10 19.28 -13.14
CA GLY A 436 -31.00 18.07 -12.33
C GLY A 436 -29.81 17.18 -12.76
N THR A 437 -29.16 16.51 -11.81
CA THR A 437 -27.97 15.66 -12.04
C THR A 437 -28.28 14.28 -12.61
N GLY A 438 -29.02 14.22 -13.73
CA GLY A 438 -29.29 13.00 -14.48
C GLY A 438 -28.03 12.40 -15.10
N ARG A 439 -27.35 11.51 -14.38
CA ARG A 439 -26.20 10.75 -14.93
C ARG A 439 -26.70 9.65 -15.88
N VAL A 440 -26.06 9.55 -17.04
CA VAL A 440 -26.41 8.60 -18.11
C VAL A 440 -26.14 7.15 -17.68
N CYS A 441 -27.13 6.27 -17.88
CA CYS A 441 -26.94 4.83 -17.74
C CYS A 441 -26.17 4.25 -18.95
N HIS A 442 -24.91 3.87 -18.74
CA HIS A 442 -24.12 3.15 -19.76
C HIS A 442 -24.65 1.72 -20.00
N GLU A 443 -24.31 1.12 -21.16
CA GLU A 443 -24.90 -0.12 -21.70
C GLU A 443 -24.50 -1.41 -20.94
N THR A 444 -25.00 -1.59 -19.73
CA THR A 444 -24.74 -2.75 -18.87
C THR A 444 -25.17 -4.10 -19.44
N LYS A 445 -26.23 -4.15 -20.27
CA LYS A 445 -26.73 -5.41 -20.87
C LYS A 445 -25.93 -5.92 -22.07
N VAL A 446 -25.11 -5.09 -22.72
CA VAL A 446 -24.44 -5.45 -23.99
C VAL A 446 -23.04 -6.03 -23.74
N ASP A 447 -22.25 -5.44 -22.83
CA ASP A 447 -20.81 -5.73 -22.71
C ASP A 447 -20.46 -6.84 -21.68
N GLY A 448 -21.42 -7.72 -21.38
CA GLY A 448 -21.18 -8.88 -20.50
C GLY A 448 -20.88 -8.57 -19.03
N MET A 449 -21.21 -7.37 -18.55
CA MET A 449 -20.96 -6.92 -17.16
C MET A 449 -22.10 -7.27 -16.19
N PHE A 450 -23.29 -7.60 -16.71
CA PHE A 450 -24.48 -7.94 -15.92
C PHE A 450 -24.23 -9.12 -14.95
N TYR A 451 -24.45 -8.87 -13.65
CA TYR A 451 -24.55 -9.92 -12.64
C TYR A 451 -25.94 -10.58 -12.68
N ASN A 452 -25.98 -11.91 -12.60
CA ASN A 452 -27.21 -12.70 -12.65
C ASN A 452 -27.25 -13.72 -11.49
N PRO A 453 -28.08 -13.52 -10.44
CA PRO A 453 -28.18 -14.39 -9.27
C PRO A 453 -28.75 -15.79 -9.58
N VAL A 454 -29.27 -16.03 -10.79
CA VAL A 454 -29.68 -17.37 -11.26
C VAL A 454 -28.50 -18.08 -11.94
N ASN A 455 -27.53 -17.34 -12.48
CA ASN A 455 -26.38 -17.89 -13.21
C ASN A 455 -25.06 -17.90 -12.44
N ASP A 456 -25.01 -17.35 -11.23
CA ASP A 456 -23.80 -17.37 -10.39
C ASP A 456 -23.57 -18.79 -9.81
N PRO A 457 -22.46 -19.47 -10.14
CA PRO A 457 -22.16 -20.80 -9.62
C PRO A 457 -21.86 -20.81 -8.10
N LEU A 458 -21.35 -19.71 -7.53
CA LEU A 458 -21.00 -19.61 -6.12
C LEU A 458 -22.22 -19.43 -5.21
N ARG A 459 -23.28 -18.80 -5.72
CA ARG A 459 -24.36 -18.26 -4.89
C ARG A 459 -25.10 -19.31 -4.08
N ILE A 460 -24.90 -19.30 -2.77
CA ILE A 460 -25.76 -19.95 -1.78
C ILE A 460 -26.58 -18.86 -1.10
N THR A 461 -27.86 -19.12 -0.84
CA THR A 461 -28.77 -18.15 -0.23
C THR A 461 -29.69 -18.84 0.77
N ASN A 462 -29.96 -18.16 1.89
CA ASN A 462 -30.81 -18.61 2.99
C ASN A 462 -32.13 -17.83 3.09
N GLN A 463 -32.47 -17.04 2.08
CA GLN A 463 -33.67 -16.20 2.04
C GLN A 463 -34.97 -17.02 1.88
N ASP A 464 -34.86 -18.32 1.65
CA ASP A 464 -35.92 -19.32 1.63
C ASP A 464 -36.19 -19.94 3.01
N GLU A 465 -35.26 -19.80 3.96
CA GLU A 465 -35.40 -20.24 5.35
C GLU A 465 -36.24 -19.27 6.20
N GLY A 466 -36.68 -19.72 7.37
CA GLY A 466 -37.25 -18.83 8.40
C GLY A 466 -36.23 -17.82 8.95
N ILE A 467 -36.73 -16.75 9.58
CA ILE A 467 -35.90 -15.98 10.52
C ILE A 467 -35.58 -16.83 11.75
N LEU A 468 -34.45 -16.56 12.40
CA LEU A 468 -34.05 -17.26 13.63
C LEU A 468 -35.14 -17.11 14.70
N ASP A 469 -35.51 -18.23 15.35
CA ASP A 469 -36.70 -18.32 16.23
C ASP A 469 -36.73 -17.26 17.33
N ILE A 470 -35.56 -16.94 17.90
CA ILE A 470 -35.38 -15.91 18.95
C ILE A 470 -35.85 -14.50 18.54
N PHE A 471 -35.94 -14.20 17.24
CA PHE A 471 -36.48 -12.93 16.75
C PHE A 471 -37.98 -12.98 16.43
N SER A 472 -38.58 -14.17 16.29
CA SER A 472 -39.94 -14.32 15.77
C SER A 472 -40.97 -13.51 16.56
N ASP A 473 -40.99 -13.61 17.88
CA ASP A 473 -42.00 -12.93 18.69
C ASP A 473 -41.74 -11.43 18.80
N ALA A 474 -40.47 -11.00 18.91
CA ALA A 474 -40.11 -9.58 18.93
C ALA A 474 -40.49 -8.86 17.63
N PHE A 475 -40.34 -9.52 16.48
CA PHE A 475 -40.68 -8.95 15.18
C PHE A 475 -42.21 -9.00 14.93
N ARG A 476 -42.88 -10.11 15.26
CA ARG A 476 -44.35 -10.23 15.14
C ARG A 476 -45.12 -9.24 16.01
N ASN A 477 -44.61 -8.92 17.20
CA ASN A 477 -45.27 -8.01 18.14
C ASN A 477 -45.10 -6.51 17.77
N GLY A 478 -44.34 -6.17 16.72
CA GLY A 478 -44.20 -4.79 16.24
C GLY A 478 -43.52 -3.82 17.22
N THR A 479 -42.79 -4.34 18.22
CA THR A 479 -42.04 -3.56 19.21
C THR A 479 -40.75 -2.99 18.62
N VAL A 480 -40.14 -3.72 17.68
CA VAL A 480 -38.96 -3.27 16.93
C VAL A 480 -39.40 -2.33 15.80
N LYS A 481 -38.93 -1.08 15.83
CA LYS A 481 -39.17 -0.09 14.78
C LYS A 481 -37.85 0.53 14.34
N ILE A 482 -37.49 0.37 13.06
CA ILE A 482 -36.24 0.85 12.48
C ILE A 482 -36.55 2.03 11.57
N LYS A 483 -36.72 3.22 12.14
CA LYS A 483 -36.95 4.45 11.40
C LYS A 483 -35.67 5.00 10.80
N HIS A 484 -34.58 4.96 11.56
CA HIS A 484 -33.25 5.40 11.16
C HIS A 484 -32.26 4.23 11.09
N VAL A 485 -31.23 4.36 10.27
CA VAL A 485 -30.11 3.41 10.17
C VAL A 485 -28.80 4.20 10.26
N ALA A 486 -27.92 3.79 11.16
CA ALA A 486 -26.57 4.33 11.31
C ALA A 486 -25.57 3.22 10.99
N LEU A 487 -24.77 3.38 9.94
CA LEU A 487 -23.72 2.45 9.52
C LEU A 487 -22.37 3.03 9.93
N ILE A 488 -21.77 2.45 10.97
CA ILE A 488 -20.50 2.90 11.53
C ILE A 488 -19.41 1.93 11.08
N MET A 489 -18.58 2.37 10.13
CA MET A 489 -17.42 1.62 9.68
C MET A 489 -16.20 1.98 10.53
N LEU A 490 -15.54 0.96 11.08
CA LEU A 490 -14.48 1.08 12.08
C LEU A 490 -13.13 0.81 11.41
N GLU A 491 -12.36 1.87 11.17
CA GLU A 491 -11.02 1.84 10.57
C GLU A 491 -10.07 0.92 11.35
N SER A 492 -9.30 0.07 10.64
CA SER A 492 -8.22 -0.77 11.17
C SER A 492 -8.61 -1.55 12.45
N THR A 493 -9.88 -1.94 12.61
CA THR A 493 -10.44 -2.43 13.87
C THR A 493 -10.56 -3.96 13.92
N ARG A 494 -9.82 -4.54 14.87
CA ARG A 494 -9.78 -6.00 15.14
C ARG A 494 -10.97 -6.49 15.96
N GLU A 495 -11.53 -7.64 15.56
CA GLU A 495 -12.53 -8.41 16.33
C GLU A 495 -12.02 -8.79 17.73
N GLU A 496 -10.73 -9.12 17.86
CA GLU A 496 -10.12 -9.50 19.15
C GLU A 496 -10.04 -8.35 20.17
N LEU A 497 -10.34 -7.13 19.73
CA LEU A 497 -10.39 -5.92 20.56
C LEU A 497 -11.80 -5.31 20.61
N PHE A 498 -12.84 -5.95 20.05
CA PHE A 498 -14.18 -5.38 20.01
C PHE A 498 -15.24 -6.32 20.65
N PRO A 499 -15.27 -6.47 21.99
CA PRO A 499 -14.30 -6.00 23.00
C PRO A 499 -13.08 -6.93 23.19
N LEU A 500 -12.04 -6.42 23.86
CA LEU A 500 -11.00 -7.26 24.47
C LEU A 500 -11.59 -8.11 25.61
N GLN A 501 -11.15 -9.37 25.72
CA GLN A 501 -11.60 -10.31 26.75
C GLN A 501 -10.43 -10.89 27.55
N GLN A 502 -10.61 -11.09 28.86
CA GLN A 502 -9.65 -11.78 29.71
C GLN A 502 -9.47 -13.24 29.27
N GLY A 503 -8.22 -13.70 29.18
CA GLY A 503 -7.84 -15.04 28.70
C GLY A 503 -7.74 -15.18 27.18
N SER A 504 -8.13 -14.15 26.40
CA SER A 504 -7.92 -14.14 24.94
C SER A 504 -6.45 -14.04 24.55
N ASP A 505 -6.11 -14.43 23.32
CA ASP A 505 -4.74 -14.40 22.82
C ASP A 505 -4.07 -13.02 22.94
N ILE A 506 -4.79 -11.94 22.62
CA ILE A 506 -4.26 -10.59 22.78
C ILE A 506 -4.06 -10.24 24.26
N HIS A 507 -4.97 -10.66 25.16
CA HIS A 507 -4.78 -10.47 26.61
C HIS A 507 -3.53 -11.20 27.10
N ASN A 508 -3.29 -12.43 26.63
CA ASN A 508 -2.09 -13.22 26.96
C ASN A 508 -0.82 -12.55 26.42
N ILE A 509 -0.81 -12.10 25.16
CA ILE A 509 0.30 -11.33 24.55
C ILE A 509 0.61 -10.07 25.37
N ILE A 510 -0.41 -9.34 25.82
CA ILE A 510 -0.24 -8.13 26.62
C ILE A 510 0.38 -8.45 28.00
N LEU A 511 -0.15 -9.46 28.71
CA LEU A 511 0.38 -9.92 30.00
C LEU A 511 1.85 -10.34 29.89
N ASP A 512 2.22 -11.04 28.83
CA ASP A 512 3.58 -11.50 28.57
C ASP A 512 4.60 -10.36 28.55
N THR A 513 4.22 -9.16 28.07
CA THR A 513 5.11 -7.99 28.08
C THR A 513 5.48 -7.49 29.49
N HIS A 514 4.63 -7.76 30.50
CA HIS A 514 4.81 -7.31 31.89
C HIS A 514 5.41 -8.36 32.83
N LYS A 515 5.76 -9.56 32.33
CA LYS A 515 6.37 -10.63 33.13
C LYS A 515 7.54 -10.10 33.97
N GLY A 516 7.38 -10.15 35.29
CA GLY A 516 8.38 -9.68 36.27
C GLY A 516 8.36 -8.18 36.60
N ARG A 517 7.29 -7.42 36.28
CA ARG A 517 7.21 -5.96 36.56
C ARG A 517 5.97 -5.43 37.28
N LYS A 518 4.86 -6.19 37.35
CA LYS A 518 3.62 -5.78 38.05
C LYS A 518 2.89 -7.00 38.62
N ASP A 519 1.92 -6.76 39.49
CA ASP A 519 0.85 -7.71 39.78
C ASP A 519 -0.07 -7.84 38.54
N GLY A 520 -0.63 -9.03 38.31
CA GLY A 520 -1.59 -9.28 37.23
C GLY A 520 -2.93 -8.57 37.45
N ASP A 521 -3.33 -8.37 38.71
CA ASP A 521 -4.62 -7.74 39.02
C ASP A 521 -4.66 -6.25 38.67
N ASP A 522 -3.55 -5.54 38.84
CA ASP A 522 -3.42 -4.15 38.35
C ASP A 522 -3.59 -4.10 36.83
N ILE A 523 -2.96 -5.02 36.09
CA ILE A 523 -3.02 -5.06 34.63
C ILE A 523 -4.45 -5.35 34.16
N ASN A 524 -5.12 -6.35 34.74
CA ASN A 524 -6.52 -6.67 34.41
C ASN A 524 -7.45 -5.50 34.74
N ALA A 525 -7.24 -4.80 35.86
CA ALA A 525 -7.98 -3.60 36.21
C ALA A 525 -7.79 -2.45 35.20
N PHE A 526 -6.62 -2.31 34.57
CA PHE A 526 -6.41 -1.35 33.47
C PHE A 526 -6.95 -1.82 32.12
N LEU A 527 -6.89 -3.12 31.81
CA LEU A 527 -7.38 -3.65 30.52
C LEU A 527 -8.92 -3.70 30.43
N SER A 528 -9.61 -3.87 31.56
CA SER A 528 -11.07 -3.70 31.64
C SER A 528 -11.56 -2.29 31.22
N GLN A 529 -10.67 -1.29 31.22
CA GLN A 529 -10.95 0.09 30.80
C GLN A 529 -10.57 0.35 29.33
N LEU A 530 -10.23 -0.69 28.54
CA LEU A 530 -9.83 -0.53 27.14
C LEU A 530 -11.04 -0.33 26.21
N THR A 531 -12.03 -1.23 26.28
CA THR A 531 -13.19 -1.23 25.35
C THR A 531 -14.56 -1.52 26.02
N PRO A 532 -14.95 -0.79 27.10
CA PRO A 532 -16.21 -1.04 27.79
C PRO A 532 -17.47 -0.66 26.98
N VAL A 533 -17.38 0.21 25.97
CA VAL A 533 -18.52 0.51 25.07
C VAL A 533 -18.77 -0.68 24.14
N ALA A 534 -17.72 -1.29 23.58
CA ALA A 534 -17.82 -2.52 22.78
C ALA A 534 -18.47 -3.68 23.55
N GLU A 535 -18.19 -3.85 24.86
CA GLU A 535 -18.90 -4.82 25.71
C GLU A 535 -20.43 -4.56 25.74
N LYS A 536 -20.86 -3.31 25.91
CA LYS A 536 -22.30 -2.94 25.91
C LYS A 536 -22.95 -3.08 24.52
N ILE A 537 -22.23 -2.73 23.47
CA ILE A 537 -22.70 -2.82 22.08
C ILE A 537 -22.93 -4.29 21.71
N THR A 538 -21.86 -5.08 21.70
CA THR A 538 -21.88 -6.50 21.28
C THR A 538 -22.63 -7.38 22.27
N GLY A 539 -22.53 -7.08 23.58
CA GLY A 539 -23.00 -7.96 24.65
C GLY A 539 -22.06 -9.13 24.96
N LYS A 540 -20.90 -9.16 24.30
CA LYS A 540 -19.77 -10.02 24.61
C LYS A 540 -19.13 -9.44 25.88
N SER A 541 -19.01 -10.22 26.95
CA SER A 541 -18.38 -9.72 28.18
C SER A 541 -16.87 -9.91 28.12
N GLY A 542 -16.12 -8.95 28.64
CA GLY A 542 -14.68 -9.08 28.84
C GLY A 542 -14.28 -10.04 29.96
N CYS A 543 -15.24 -10.52 30.76
CA CYS A 543 -15.07 -11.53 31.81
C CYS A 543 -13.99 -11.20 32.85
N TRP A 544 -13.84 -9.91 33.17
CA TRP A 544 -12.76 -9.37 34.00
C TRP A 544 -12.82 -9.84 35.46
N LYS A 545 -11.80 -10.60 35.87
CA LYS A 545 -11.65 -11.19 37.21
C LYS A 545 -10.25 -11.04 37.78
N ARG A 546 -10.19 -10.96 39.11
CA ARG A 546 -8.96 -10.95 39.89
C ARG A 546 -8.35 -12.34 40.06
N THR A 547 -7.07 -12.39 40.44
CA THR A 547 -6.33 -13.61 40.80
C THR A 547 -7.00 -14.44 41.88
N ASN A 548 -7.68 -13.79 42.84
CA ASN A 548 -8.44 -14.44 43.91
C ASN A 548 -9.84 -14.93 43.47
N GLY A 549 -10.18 -14.82 42.18
CA GLY A 549 -11.44 -15.25 41.59
C GLY A 549 -12.61 -14.27 41.71
N SER A 550 -12.46 -13.14 42.42
CA SER A 550 -13.53 -12.14 42.50
C SER A 550 -13.62 -11.28 41.25
N ASP A 551 -14.84 -10.86 40.89
CA ASP A 551 -15.07 -10.03 39.71
C ASP A 551 -14.45 -8.63 39.88
N LEU A 552 -13.93 -8.06 38.79
CA LEU A 552 -13.55 -6.65 38.76
C LEU A 552 -14.81 -5.78 38.66
N ALA A 553 -14.77 -4.60 39.31
CA ALA A 553 -15.91 -3.69 39.31
C ALA A 553 -16.17 -3.20 37.87
N LYS A 554 -17.44 -3.23 37.43
CA LYS A 554 -17.84 -2.74 36.10
C LYS A 554 -17.38 -1.30 35.91
N VAL A 555 -16.62 -1.06 34.84
CA VAL A 555 -16.09 0.27 34.51
C VAL A 555 -17.27 1.21 34.20
N PRO A 556 -17.43 2.34 34.91
CA PRO A 556 -18.39 3.35 34.51
C PRO A 556 -17.94 3.98 33.19
N ILE A 557 -18.88 4.24 32.29
CA ILE A 557 -18.64 4.92 31.02
C ILE A 557 -19.29 6.30 31.16
N PRO A 558 -18.53 7.38 31.46
CA PRO A 558 -19.09 8.71 31.71
C PRO A 558 -19.93 9.24 30.55
N GLU A 559 -19.59 8.82 29.33
CA GLU A 559 -20.19 9.27 28.08
C GLU A 559 -21.52 8.57 27.80
N TRP A 560 -21.70 7.31 28.22
CA TRP A 560 -22.88 6.51 27.86
C TRP A 560 -23.25 5.43 28.88
N ASN A 561 -24.36 5.65 29.59
CA ASN A 561 -24.90 4.69 30.56
C ASN A 561 -25.47 3.43 29.88
N GLY A 562 -26.16 3.55 28.74
CA GLY A 562 -26.77 2.43 28.03
C GLY A 562 -28.10 2.01 28.63
N THR A 563 -29.19 2.49 28.03
CA THR A 563 -30.57 2.29 28.51
C THR A 563 -31.25 0.99 28.06
N THR A 564 -30.51 0.08 27.40
CA THR A 564 -31.05 -1.17 26.84
C THR A 564 -31.34 -2.21 27.93
N GLN A 565 -32.51 -2.84 27.87
CA GLN A 565 -32.94 -3.90 28.79
C GLN A 565 -32.06 -5.16 28.67
N ASP A 566 -31.84 -5.86 29.79
CA ASP A 566 -31.17 -7.16 29.80
C ASP A 566 -31.88 -8.16 28.87
N GLY A 567 -31.09 -8.98 28.17
CA GLY A 567 -31.57 -9.88 27.11
C GLY A 567 -31.81 -9.21 25.75
N TYR A 568 -31.69 -7.87 25.64
CA TYR A 568 -31.83 -7.11 24.40
C TYR A 568 -30.55 -6.36 24.01
N GLY A 569 -30.51 -5.92 22.75
CA GLY A 569 -29.43 -5.08 22.20
C GLY A 569 -29.02 -5.39 20.77
N GLY A 570 -29.56 -6.44 20.16
CA GLY A 570 -29.28 -6.84 18.79
C GLY A 570 -28.24 -7.96 18.63
N ILE A 571 -27.74 -8.09 17.40
CA ILE A 571 -27.05 -9.29 16.91
C ILE A 571 -25.56 -9.00 16.76
N ASN A 572 -24.70 -9.80 17.39
CA ASN A 572 -23.26 -9.77 17.18
C ASN A 572 -22.80 -11.04 16.44
N ILE A 573 -21.97 -10.89 15.42
CA ILE A 573 -21.56 -12.00 14.55
C ILE A 573 -20.19 -12.52 14.95
N ILE A 574 -20.13 -13.80 15.35
CA ILE A 574 -18.87 -14.51 15.57
C ILE A 574 -18.44 -15.13 14.24
N GLY A 575 -17.30 -14.69 13.72
CA GLY A 575 -16.79 -15.10 12.40
C GLY A 575 -16.82 -14.03 11.31
N GLY A 576 -16.91 -12.74 11.68
CA GLY A 576 -16.86 -11.63 10.73
C GLY A 576 -15.51 -11.48 10.02
N PHE A 577 -15.54 -11.42 8.68
CA PHE A 577 -14.37 -11.21 7.82
C PHE A 577 -14.54 -9.98 6.89
N ALA A 578 -13.47 -9.20 6.72
CA ALA A 578 -13.42 -8.11 5.76
C ALA A 578 -13.27 -8.64 4.32
N ALA A 579 -13.97 -8.03 3.35
CA ALA A 579 -13.86 -8.37 1.93
C ALA A 579 -12.53 -7.91 1.28
N ALA A 580 -11.81 -6.99 1.94
CA ALA A 580 -10.47 -6.55 1.58
C ALA A 580 -9.68 -6.11 2.82
N SER A 581 -8.35 -6.08 2.73
CA SER A 581 -7.49 -5.38 3.70
C SER A 581 -7.12 -3.96 3.26
N LEU A 582 -8.00 -3.33 2.46
CA LEU A 582 -7.85 -1.97 1.95
C LEU A 582 -9.18 -1.21 2.12
N SER A 583 -9.14 -0.16 2.93
CA SER A 583 -10.28 0.59 3.45
C SER A 583 -11.41 0.86 2.46
N PHE A 584 -11.10 1.45 1.30
CA PHE A 584 -12.12 1.82 0.33
C PHE A 584 -12.72 0.62 -0.43
N LYS A 585 -11.96 -0.47 -0.64
CA LYS A 585 -12.53 -1.71 -1.19
C LYS A 585 -13.53 -2.33 -0.21
N SER A 586 -13.27 -2.23 1.10
CA SER A 586 -14.24 -2.61 2.13
C SER A 586 -15.40 -1.62 2.23
N LEU A 587 -15.19 -0.32 2.02
CA LEU A 587 -16.26 0.70 1.94
C LEU A 587 -17.30 0.30 0.89
N ALA A 588 -16.86 0.00 -0.33
CA ALA A 588 -17.73 -0.45 -1.41
C ALA A 588 -18.43 -1.79 -1.10
N ALA A 589 -17.71 -2.76 -0.55
CA ALA A 589 -18.27 -4.06 -0.21
C ALA A 589 -19.41 -3.95 0.84
N THR A 590 -19.18 -3.17 1.89
CA THR A 590 -20.14 -2.89 2.97
C THR A 590 -21.35 -2.09 2.45
N HIS A 591 -21.13 -1.04 1.64
CA HIS A 591 -22.20 -0.16 1.17
C HIS A 591 -23.05 -0.75 0.06
N CYS A 592 -22.52 -1.68 -0.73
CA CYS A 592 -23.18 -2.21 -1.94
C CYS A 592 -23.49 -3.71 -1.87
N GLY A 593 -23.05 -4.44 -0.84
CA GLY A 593 -23.31 -5.89 -0.74
C GLY A 593 -22.61 -6.70 -1.84
N VAL A 594 -21.45 -6.21 -2.32
CA VAL A 594 -20.70 -6.72 -3.47
C VAL A 594 -19.28 -7.12 -3.10
N TRP A 595 -18.72 -8.08 -3.83
CA TRP A 595 -17.29 -8.35 -3.76
C TRP A 595 -16.45 -7.27 -4.52
N PRO A 596 -15.32 -6.79 -3.96
CA PRO A 596 -14.41 -5.87 -4.62
C PRO A 596 -13.53 -6.55 -5.68
N MET A 597 -12.83 -5.77 -6.50
CA MET A 597 -11.91 -6.24 -7.53
C MET A 597 -10.51 -6.54 -6.96
N PRO A 598 -9.89 -7.69 -7.33
CA PRO A 598 -8.47 -7.93 -7.14
C PRO A 598 -7.64 -7.20 -8.22
N VAL A 599 -7.55 -5.88 -8.06
CA VAL A 599 -6.72 -4.94 -8.82
C VAL A 599 -6.17 -3.90 -7.85
N ASP A 600 -5.00 -3.33 -8.14
CA ASP A 600 -4.39 -2.33 -7.26
C ASP A 600 -5.23 -1.05 -7.20
N SER A 601 -5.26 -0.42 -6.02
CA SER A 601 -6.04 0.79 -5.70
C SER A 601 -7.56 0.61 -5.81
N PHE A 602 -8.29 1.63 -5.37
CA PHE A 602 -9.75 1.69 -5.36
C PHE A 602 -10.32 1.99 -6.77
N GLN A 603 -10.14 1.06 -7.71
CA GLN A 603 -10.65 1.16 -9.08
C GLN A 603 -12.19 1.06 -9.15
N GLU A 604 -12.83 0.61 -8.07
CA GLU A 604 -14.27 0.63 -7.87
C GLU A 604 -14.85 2.06 -7.86
N SER A 605 -14.02 3.10 -7.66
CA SER A 605 -14.44 4.51 -7.81
C SER A 605 -14.61 4.97 -9.26
N GLU A 606 -14.17 4.17 -10.24
CA GLU A 606 -14.14 4.50 -11.67
C GLU A 606 -15.09 3.59 -12.48
N ALA A 607 -15.93 2.80 -11.80
CA ALA A 607 -16.81 1.81 -12.40
C ALA A 607 -18.13 1.68 -11.62
N GLN A 608 -19.26 1.71 -12.33
CA GLN A 608 -20.58 1.53 -11.73
C GLN A 608 -20.70 0.17 -11.04
N SER A 609 -21.09 0.16 -9.76
CA SER A 609 -21.41 -1.06 -9.01
C SER A 609 -22.44 -1.93 -9.73
N TYR A 610 -22.17 -3.24 -9.83
CA TYR A 610 -23.07 -4.23 -10.46
C TYR A 610 -24.32 -4.57 -9.62
N GLN A 611 -24.44 -4.00 -8.42
CA GLN A 611 -25.65 -4.01 -7.60
C GLN A 611 -25.94 -2.60 -7.06
N PRO A 612 -27.22 -2.23 -6.85
CA PRO A 612 -27.58 -1.02 -6.12
C PRO A 612 -27.01 -1.00 -4.70
N CYS A 613 -26.50 0.14 -4.26
CA CYS A 613 -25.97 0.34 -2.91
C CYS A 613 -27.04 0.87 -1.94
N ILE A 614 -26.81 0.80 -0.62
CA ILE A 614 -27.80 1.17 0.40
C ILE A 614 -28.42 2.55 0.11
N SER A 615 -27.59 3.59 -0.05
CA SER A 615 -28.06 4.95 -0.36
C SER A 615 -28.91 5.01 -1.64
N GLN A 616 -28.52 4.30 -2.69
CA GLN A 616 -29.25 4.25 -3.97
C GLN A 616 -30.63 3.57 -3.82
N ILE A 617 -30.74 2.51 -3.01
CA ILE A 617 -32.02 1.86 -2.69
C ILE A 617 -32.94 2.82 -1.94
N LEU A 618 -32.39 3.59 -0.98
CA LEU A 618 -33.18 4.59 -0.24
C LEU A 618 -33.61 5.76 -1.14
N HIS A 619 -32.81 6.13 -2.14
CA HIS A 619 -33.22 7.06 -3.20
C HIS A 619 -34.38 6.52 -4.04
N LEU A 620 -34.38 5.23 -4.40
CA LEU A 620 -35.52 4.60 -5.06
C LEU A 620 -36.77 4.61 -4.16
N PHE A 621 -36.65 4.31 -2.87
CA PHE A 621 -37.75 4.44 -1.90
C PHE A 621 -38.26 5.88 -1.76
N ASN A 622 -37.40 6.89 -1.94
CA ASN A 622 -37.78 8.30 -1.95
C ASN A 622 -38.54 8.69 -3.23
N GLN A 623 -38.08 8.20 -4.39
CA GLN A 623 -38.69 8.44 -5.69
C GLN A 623 -40.09 7.80 -5.78
N ILE A 624 -40.24 6.54 -5.34
CA ILE A 624 -41.52 5.81 -5.32
C ILE A 624 -42.58 6.48 -4.43
N LYS A 625 -42.17 7.24 -3.40
CA LYS A 625 -43.10 8.01 -2.57
C LYS A 625 -43.62 9.29 -3.24
N GLY A 626 -42.89 9.83 -4.22
CA GLY A 626 -43.18 11.12 -4.85
C GLY A 626 -43.13 12.30 -3.87
N ASP A 627 -43.62 13.47 -4.29
CA ASP A 627 -43.61 14.70 -3.48
C ASP A 627 -44.88 14.87 -2.64
N LYS A 628 -45.23 13.80 -1.91
CA LYS A 628 -46.25 13.84 -0.86
C LYS A 628 -45.87 14.85 0.23
N THR A 629 -46.88 15.46 0.85
CA THR A 629 -46.71 16.32 2.02
C THR A 629 -46.15 15.55 3.22
N ALA A 630 -45.43 16.25 4.11
CA ALA A 630 -44.66 15.62 5.20
C ALA A 630 -45.55 14.84 6.19
N SER A 631 -45.48 13.50 6.10
CA SER A 631 -46.28 12.58 6.90
C SER A 631 -45.86 12.54 8.38
N ASN A 632 -46.82 12.26 9.27
CA ASN A 632 -46.56 11.89 10.65
C ASN A 632 -46.26 10.39 10.80
N ASP A 633 -46.64 9.55 9.82
CA ASP A 633 -46.23 8.15 9.76
C ASP A 633 -44.83 8.06 9.14
N PHE A 634 -43.88 7.47 9.87
CA PHE A 634 -42.50 7.31 9.45
C PHE A 634 -42.32 6.34 8.27
N LEU A 635 -43.28 5.46 8.00
CA LEU A 635 -43.24 4.57 6.84
C LEU A 635 -43.38 5.35 5.51
N GLU A 636 -44.10 6.48 5.54
CA GLU A 636 -44.28 7.39 4.41
C GLU A 636 -43.25 8.55 4.37
N GLN A 637 -42.32 8.62 5.34
CA GLN A 637 -41.27 9.64 5.36
C GLN A 637 -40.13 9.28 4.39
N LYS A 638 -39.63 10.29 3.66
CA LYS A 638 -38.42 10.16 2.84
C LYS A 638 -37.17 10.00 3.73
N TRP A 639 -36.20 9.25 3.27
CA TRP A 639 -34.86 9.15 3.86
C TRP A 639 -34.02 10.37 3.50
N LEU A 640 -33.18 10.81 4.44
CA LEU A 640 -32.02 11.66 4.20
C LEU A 640 -30.77 10.79 4.32
N THR A 641 -29.88 10.89 3.35
CA THR A 641 -28.62 10.12 3.25
C THR A 641 -27.41 10.99 3.59
N ALA A 642 -26.53 10.51 4.46
CA ALA A 642 -25.37 11.26 4.93
C ALA A 642 -24.09 10.41 5.04
N PHE A 643 -22.93 10.98 4.72
CA PHE A 643 -21.62 10.35 4.86
C PHE A 643 -20.62 11.25 5.61
N PHE A 644 -20.08 10.76 6.73
CA PHE A 644 -19.31 11.56 7.70
C PHE A 644 -17.96 10.92 8.05
N GLN A 645 -16.86 11.65 7.87
CA GLN A 645 -15.52 11.24 8.33
C GLN A 645 -14.64 12.46 8.67
N SER A 646 -13.71 12.32 9.62
CA SER A 646 -12.85 13.42 10.07
C SER A 646 -11.59 13.64 9.21
N ILE A 647 -11.50 12.98 8.06
CA ILE A 647 -10.35 12.92 7.16
C ILE A 647 -10.69 13.34 5.72
N THR A 648 -9.67 13.54 4.89
CA THR A 648 -9.81 13.74 3.43
C THR A 648 -10.52 12.55 2.79
N ASP A 649 -11.51 12.83 1.94
CA ASP A 649 -12.17 11.86 1.05
C ASP A 649 -11.55 11.86 -0.37
N LYS A 650 -10.55 12.71 -0.64
CA LYS A 650 -9.94 12.80 -1.98
C LYS A 650 -8.87 11.76 -2.24
N TYR A 651 -8.36 11.11 -1.19
CA TYR A 651 -7.34 10.08 -1.29
C TYR A 651 -7.90 8.84 -2.01
N ASP A 652 -7.20 8.38 -3.04
CA ASP A 652 -7.58 7.27 -3.92
C ASP A 652 -9.03 7.35 -4.48
N ARG A 653 -9.56 8.58 -4.68
CA ARG A 653 -10.88 8.90 -5.28
C ARG A 653 -12.11 8.41 -4.49
N GLN A 654 -12.03 8.33 -3.16
CA GLN A 654 -13.21 8.02 -2.34
C GLN A 654 -14.35 9.03 -2.56
N ASP A 655 -14.04 10.32 -2.79
CA ASP A 655 -14.97 11.40 -3.13
C ASP A 655 -15.80 11.09 -4.38
N ILE A 656 -15.19 10.56 -5.45
CA ILE A 656 -15.91 10.15 -6.67
C ILE A 656 -16.93 9.06 -6.34
N PHE A 657 -16.55 8.06 -5.54
CA PHE A 657 -17.42 6.96 -5.14
C PHE A 657 -18.54 7.40 -4.18
N ASN A 658 -18.25 8.27 -3.21
CA ASN A 658 -19.26 8.88 -2.32
C ASN A 658 -20.33 9.64 -3.14
N ASN A 659 -19.92 10.30 -4.24
CA ASN A 659 -20.82 10.94 -5.19
C ASN A 659 -21.59 9.94 -6.09
N GLU A 660 -21.06 8.75 -6.40
CA GLU A 660 -21.81 7.67 -7.07
C GLU A 660 -22.84 7.00 -6.15
N LEU A 661 -22.52 6.85 -4.86
CA LEU A 661 -23.45 6.42 -3.81
C LEU A 661 -24.57 7.44 -3.59
N GLY A 662 -24.38 8.69 -4.02
CA GLY A 662 -25.41 9.73 -4.06
C GLY A 662 -25.81 10.27 -2.69
N PHE A 663 -24.89 10.36 -1.74
CA PHE A 663 -25.18 10.95 -0.42
C PHE A 663 -25.59 12.43 -0.53
N GLU A 664 -26.69 12.82 0.10
CA GLU A 664 -27.19 14.22 0.12
C GLU A 664 -26.31 15.15 0.96
N GLU A 665 -25.73 14.64 2.06
CA GLU A 665 -24.89 15.39 2.99
C GLU A 665 -23.54 14.69 3.16
N ILE A 666 -22.44 15.34 2.79
CA ILE A 666 -21.08 14.81 2.98
C ILE A 666 -20.30 15.76 3.90
N VAL A 667 -19.80 15.22 5.03
CA VAL A 667 -18.92 15.93 5.95
C VAL A 667 -17.58 15.20 5.99
N ALA A 668 -16.63 15.71 5.21
CA ALA A 668 -15.23 15.31 5.19
C ALA A 668 -14.33 16.47 5.66
N LYS A 669 -13.01 16.27 5.69
CA LYS A 669 -12.02 17.27 6.12
C LYS A 669 -12.22 18.67 5.53
N ASP A 670 -12.51 18.79 4.23
CA ASP A 670 -12.77 20.09 3.58
C ASP A 670 -13.88 20.90 4.26
N VAL A 671 -14.95 20.24 4.72
CA VAL A 671 -16.10 20.89 5.38
C VAL A 671 -15.73 21.34 6.79
N LEU A 672 -14.90 20.56 7.49
CA LEU A 672 -14.34 20.91 8.79
C LEU A 672 -13.41 22.13 8.68
N GLU A 673 -12.48 22.13 7.71
CA GLU A 673 -11.59 23.26 7.43
C GLU A 673 -12.35 24.53 7.04
N GLN A 674 -13.39 24.44 6.19
CA GLN A 674 -14.20 25.58 5.76
C GLN A 674 -15.02 26.22 6.90
N ARG A 675 -15.52 25.41 7.84
CA ARG A 675 -16.28 25.89 9.00
C ARG A 675 -15.38 26.37 10.14
N ALA A 676 -14.17 25.84 10.25
CA ALA A 676 -13.17 26.23 11.23
C ALA A 676 -12.56 27.61 10.89
N LYS A 677 -13.10 28.65 11.53
CA LYS A 677 -12.58 30.03 11.45
C LYS A 677 -11.09 30.08 11.83
N ALA A 678 -10.39 31.15 11.42
CA ALA A 678 -8.94 31.35 11.51
C ALA A 678 -8.29 31.40 12.93
N ARG A 679 -8.91 30.79 13.94
CA ARG A 679 -8.35 30.39 15.24
C ARG A 679 -8.83 28.97 15.57
N SER A 680 -8.60 28.03 14.66
CA SER A 680 -9.11 26.65 14.79
C SER A 680 -8.41 25.88 15.91
N ASP A 681 -9.21 25.15 16.67
CA ASP A 681 -8.84 24.12 17.65
C ASP A 681 -8.58 22.73 17.01
N LEU A 682 -8.78 22.60 15.70
CA LEU A 682 -8.48 21.39 14.92
C LEU A 682 -7.00 20.99 15.00
N GLU A 683 -6.73 19.80 15.56
CA GLU A 683 -5.41 19.15 15.55
C GLU A 683 -5.37 17.96 14.59
N GLU A 684 -4.49 17.99 13.59
CA GLU A 684 -4.20 16.84 12.74
C GLU A 684 -3.51 15.73 13.56
N ILE A 685 -4.10 14.53 13.58
CA ILE A 685 -3.54 13.36 14.27
C ILE A 685 -2.84 12.39 13.30
N ASN A 686 -3.21 12.40 12.03
CA ASN A 686 -2.62 11.57 10.98
C ASN A 686 -2.48 12.40 9.68
N TYR A 687 -1.88 11.83 8.64
CA TYR A 687 -1.65 12.53 7.37
C TYR A 687 -2.93 12.80 6.55
N PHE A 688 -4.08 12.24 6.95
CA PHE A 688 -5.37 12.42 6.29
C PHE A 688 -6.28 13.44 7.00
N GLY A 689 -6.20 13.62 8.32
CA GLY A 689 -7.03 14.58 9.06
C GLY A 689 -7.05 14.47 10.59
N TYR A 690 -8.25 14.61 11.15
CA TYR A 690 -8.53 14.91 12.55
C TYR A 690 -9.20 13.73 13.27
N THR A 691 -9.43 13.84 14.58
CA THR A 691 -10.27 12.90 15.33
C THR A 691 -11.75 13.01 14.97
N GLU A 692 -12.48 11.91 15.12
CA GLU A 692 -13.92 11.80 14.86
C GLU A 692 -14.74 12.72 15.76
N THR A 693 -14.24 13.03 16.96
CA THR A 693 -14.86 13.98 17.90
C THR A 693 -15.12 15.37 17.30
N THR A 694 -14.38 15.76 16.26
CA THR A 694 -14.63 17.01 15.49
C THR A 694 -16.00 17.00 14.77
N LEU A 695 -16.53 15.81 14.45
CA LEU A 695 -17.83 15.64 13.78
C LEU A 695 -19.03 15.87 14.72
N LYS A 696 -18.83 15.88 16.05
CA LYS A 696 -19.89 15.90 17.08
C LYS A 696 -20.96 16.97 16.84
N THR A 697 -20.54 18.19 16.47
CA THR A 697 -21.46 19.31 16.15
C THR A 697 -22.28 19.02 14.89
N HIS A 698 -21.67 18.44 13.85
CA HIS A 698 -22.33 18.15 12.59
C HIS A 698 -23.29 16.96 12.69
N VAL A 699 -22.97 15.96 13.51
CA VAL A 699 -23.88 14.83 13.78
C VAL A 699 -25.14 15.33 14.48
N ARG A 700 -25.01 16.27 15.44
CA ARG A 700 -26.16 16.96 16.03
C ARG A 700 -26.97 17.74 14.98
N GLU A 701 -26.31 18.61 14.19
CA GLU A 701 -26.98 19.39 13.13
C GLU A 701 -27.77 18.50 12.15
N LEU A 702 -27.22 17.32 11.82
CA LEU A 702 -27.88 16.32 10.98
C LEU A 702 -29.15 15.76 11.63
N ILE A 703 -29.09 15.36 12.92
CA ILE A 703 -30.25 14.83 13.65
C ILE A 703 -31.33 15.90 13.78
N GLU A 704 -30.95 17.13 14.17
CA GLU A 704 -31.85 18.29 14.25
C GLU A 704 -32.52 18.58 12.90
N LYS A 705 -31.76 18.52 11.78
CA LYS A 705 -32.29 18.66 10.41
C LYS A 705 -33.31 17.57 10.08
N VAL A 706 -32.96 16.30 10.30
CA VAL A 706 -33.79 15.13 10.03
C VAL A 706 -35.12 15.19 10.80
N GLN A 707 -35.07 15.54 12.09
CA GLN A 707 -36.26 15.69 12.93
C GLN A 707 -37.15 16.85 12.47
N ARG A 708 -36.55 18.02 12.18
CA ARG A 708 -37.26 19.22 11.68
C ARG A 708 -37.94 18.97 10.33
N GLU A 709 -37.29 18.25 9.42
CA GLU A 709 -37.80 17.92 8.08
C GLU A 709 -38.75 16.71 8.07
N LYS A 710 -38.99 16.06 9.23
CA LYS A 710 -39.74 14.79 9.34
C LYS A 710 -39.24 13.73 8.36
N LYS A 711 -37.92 13.52 8.32
CA LYS A 711 -37.27 12.50 7.48
C LYS A 711 -36.82 11.30 8.31
N ARG A 712 -36.56 10.20 7.60
CA ARG A 712 -35.74 9.08 8.06
C ARG A 712 -34.27 9.43 7.84
N MET A 713 -33.34 8.68 8.44
CA MET A 713 -31.89 8.94 8.31
C MET A 713 -31.15 7.66 7.94
N PHE A 714 -30.31 7.73 6.91
CA PHE A 714 -29.21 6.81 6.71
C PHE A 714 -27.90 7.58 6.93
N PHE A 715 -27.27 7.32 8.07
CA PHE A 715 -26.03 7.96 8.49
C PHE A 715 -24.88 6.97 8.35
N SER A 716 -24.07 7.11 7.31
CA SER A 716 -22.78 6.43 7.23
C SER A 716 -21.71 7.27 7.93
N HIS A 717 -20.94 6.64 8.80
CA HIS A 717 -19.78 7.25 9.44
C HIS A 717 -18.57 6.32 9.32
N PHE A 718 -17.45 6.85 8.85
CA PHE A 718 -16.16 6.16 8.86
C PHE A 718 -15.24 6.80 9.91
N THR A 719 -14.73 5.99 10.84
CA THR A 719 -13.68 6.41 11.80
C THR A 719 -12.31 6.51 11.11
N SER A 720 -11.28 6.97 11.82
CA SER A 720 -9.93 7.17 11.25
C SER A 720 -8.77 7.21 12.27
N THR A 721 -9.05 7.39 13.56
CA THR A 721 -8.02 7.57 14.61
C THR A 721 -7.16 6.32 14.80
N THR A 722 -7.73 5.14 14.55
CA THR A 722 -7.09 3.81 14.57
C THR A 722 -6.15 3.53 13.38
N HIS A 723 -6.13 4.37 12.34
CA HIS A 723 -5.19 4.24 11.23
C HIS A 723 -3.75 4.61 11.64
N HIS A 724 -2.74 3.98 11.03
CA HIS A 724 -1.33 4.37 11.20
C HIS A 724 -1.16 5.88 10.88
N PRO A 725 -0.50 6.70 11.74
CA PRO A 725 0.48 6.32 12.74
C PRO A 725 -0.06 6.31 14.19
N TRP A 726 -1.36 6.05 14.38
CA TRP A 726 -2.00 5.95 15.70
C TRP A 726 -1.83 7.23 16.55
N GLY A 727 -2.04 8.38 15.90
CA GLY A 727 -1.99 9.67 16.54
C GLY A 727 -3.21 9.92 17.43
N LEU A 728 -3.02 10.76 18.45
CA LEU A 728 -4.06 11.26 19.35
C LEU A 728 -3.79 12.74 19.64
N PRO A 729 -4.83 13.56 19.91
CA PRO A 729 -4.65 14.96 20.31
C PRO A 729 -3.71 15.10 21.50
N ARG A 730 -2.93 16.20 21.58
CA ARG A 730 -1.84 16.40 22.57
C ARG A 730 -2.25 16.14 24.01
N ASP A 731 -3.42 16.61 24.40
CA ASP A 731 -3.93 16.56 25.76
C ASP A 731 -4.55 15.19 26.11
N SER A 732 -4.56 14.24 25.17
CA SER A 732 -5.04 12.88 25.39
C SER A 732 -4.11 12.10 26.32
N LYS A 733 -4.64 11.64 27.46
CA LYS A 733 -3.94 10.71 28.36
C LYS A 733 -3.52 9.45 27.58
N LYS A 734 -2.20 9.24 27.44
CA LYS A 734 -1.60 8.03 26.89
C LYS A 734 -1.30 7.04 28.03
N ILE A 735 -1.54 5.76 27.77
CA ILE A 735 -1.40 4.65 28.73
C ILE A 735 -0.40 3.63 28.19
N GLU A 736 0.46 3.08 29.06
CA GLU A 736 1.37 1.98 28.75
C GLU A 736 0.67 0.65 29.04
N TYR A 737 -0.11 0.18 28.07
CA TYR A 737 -0.84 -1.10 28.10
C TYR A 737 0.10 -2.29 27.94
N VAL A 738 1.12 -2.16 27.11
CA VAL A 738 2.23 -3.11 26.95
C VAL A 738 3.55 -2.45 27.33
N ASN A 739 4.48 -3.19 27.90
CA ASN A 739 5.78 -2.69 28.33
C ASN A 739 6.63 -2.23 27.12
N THR A 740 6.96 -0.94 27.03
CA THR A 740 7.74 -0.36 25.91
C THR A 740 9.18 0.06 26.30
N GLN A 741 9.66 -0.40 27.46
CA GLN A 741 10.89 0.06 28.09
C GLN A 741 12.09 -0.86 27.80
N GLY A 742 13.24 -0.27 27.45
CA GLY A 742 14.46 -1.00 27.13
C GLY A 742 14.28 -1.93 25.92
N ASN A 743 14.68 -3.20 26.06
CA ASN A 743 14.58 -4.21 25.00
C ASN A 743 13.14 -4.47 24.53
N MET A 744 12.13 -4.14 25.34
CA MET A 744 10.71 -4.28 24.98
C MET A 744 10.17 -3.11 24.15
N GLY A 745 11.02 -2.13 23.80
CA GLY A 745 10.64 -0.94 23.02
C GLY A 745 10.20 -1.18 21.57
N TRP A 746 10.08 -2.43 21.12
CA TRP A 746 9.47 -2.77 19.84
C TRP A 746 7.93 -2.77 19.88
N HIS A 747 7.32 -2.96 21.06
CA HIS A 747 5.86 -2.93 21.28
C HIS A 747 5.20 -1.54 21.15
N ARG A 748 5.96 -0.50 20.80
CA ARG A 748 5.47 0.91 20.80
C ARG A 748 4.34 1.17 19.81
N ASP A 749 4.42 0.54 18.64
CA ASP A 749 3.42 0.68 17.57
C ASP A 749 2.09 0.07 18.04
N PHE A 750 2.11 -1.15 18.60
CA PHE A 750 0.94 -1.81 19.18
C PHE A 750 0.39 -1.07 20.41
N ASN A 751 1.24 -0.55 21.30
CA ASN A 751 0.77 0.29 22.42
C ASN A 751 0.04 1.56 21.96
N SER A 752 0.53 2.19 20.88
CA SER A 752 -0.11 3.38 20.32
C SER A 752 -1.48 3.04 19.72
N TYR A 753 -1.57 1.92 18.99
CA TYR A 753 -2.83 1.39 18.49
C TYR A 753 -3.85 1.11 19.60
N LEU A 754 -3.45 0.43 20.69
CA LEU A 754 -4.35 0.19 21.84
C LEU A 754 -4.89 1.49 22.46
N ASN A 755 -4.11 2.57 22.46
CA ASN A 755 -4.60 3.88 22.89
C ASN A 755 -5.62 4.49 21.92
N THR A 756 -5.46 4.30 20.60
CA THR A 756 -6.44 4.73 19.60
C THR A 756 -7.71 3.88 19.61
N VAL A 757 -7.63 2.59 19.94
CA VAL A 757 -8.79 1.70 20.14
C VAL A 757 -9.66 2.19 21.30
N ARG A 758 -9.06 2.55 22.46
CA ARG A 758 -9.83 3.17 23.56
C ARG A 758 -10.45 4.52 23.16
N PHE A 759 -9.76 5.33 22.36
CA PHE A 759 -10.31 6.60 21.88
C PHE A 759 -11.54 6.37 20.98
N GLN A 760 -11.47 5.39 20.08
CA GLN A 760 -12.61 4.98 19.24
C GLN A 760 -13.77 4.44 20.09
N ASP A 761 -13.50 3.59 21.09
CA ASP A 761 -14.53 3.06 22.00
C ASP A 761 -15.27 4.17 22.74
N ALA A 762 -14.54 5.16 23.28
CA ALA A 762 -15.14 6.34 23.92
C ALA A 762 -15.98 7.18 22.94
N TRP A 763 -15.49 7.40 21.71
CA TRP A 763 -16.24 8.10 20.67
C TRP A 763 -17.54 7.38 20.28
N LEU A 764 -17.54 6.04 20.20
CA LEU A 764 -18.76 5.26 19.99
C LEU A 764 -19.75 5.44 21.16
N GLY A 765 -19.25 5.60 22.38
CA GLY A 765 -20.05 5.98 23.55
C GLY A 765 -20.72 7.34 23.36
N GLU A 766 -19.93 8.38 23.04
CA GLU A 766 -20.45 9.73 22.75
C GLU A 766 -21.49 9.73 21.62
N LEU A 767 -21.24 8.99 20.54
CA LEU A 767 -22.13 8.92 19.38
C LEU A 767 -23.47 8.24 19.72
N LEU A 768 -23.44 7.13 20.46
CA LEU A 768 -24.67 6.49 20.97
C LEU A 768 -25.41 7.38 21.96
N HIS A 769 -24.70 8.15 22.78
CA HIS A 769 -25.32 9.10 23.69
C HIS A 769 -25.95 10.29 22.97
N LEU A 770 -25.40 10.77 21.85
CA LEU A 770 -26.09 11.75 21.00
C LEU A 770 -27.44 11.20 20.50
N PHE A 771 -27.51 9.93 20.10
CA PHE A 771 -28.76 9.30 19.68
C PHE A 771 -29.76 9.15 20.84
N GLU A 772 -29.30 8.90 22.08
CA GLU A 772 -30.15 8.91 23.29
C GLU A 772 -30.64 10.33 23.62
N GLN A 773 -29.77 11.35 23.62
CA GLN A 773 -30.10 12.75 23.93
C GLN A 773 -31.17 13.33 23.00
N HIS A 774 -31.15 12.97 21.72
CA HIS A 774 -32.15 13.41 20.74
C HIS A 774 -33.37 12.48 20.64
N GLY A 775 -33.46 11.44 21.48
CA GLY A 775 -34.60 10.52 21.56
C GLY A 775 -34.70 9.49 20.42
N ILE A 776 -33.74 9.44 19.48
CA ILE A 776 -33.79 8.57 18.30
C ILE A 776 -33.21 7.16 18.54
N ALA A 777 -32.46 6.93 19.63
CA ALA A 777 -31.79 5.65 19.89
C ALA A 777 -32.74 4.43 19.86
N ASN A 778 -33.98 4.58 20.34
CA ASN A 778 -34.99 3.51 20.38
C ASN A 778 -35.61 3.18 19.02
N GLU A 779 -35.39 4.02 18.00
CA GLU A 779 -35.89 3.89 16.63
C GLU A 779 -34.76 3.85 15.57
N THR A 780 -33.51 3.64 16.01
CA THR A 780 -32.30 3.60 15.16
C THR A 780 -31.64 2.22 15.20
N LEU A 781 -31.48 1.58 14.04
CA LEU A 781 -30.57 0.43 13.88
C LEU A 781 -29.14 0.96 13.72
N VAL A 782 -28.24 0.63 14.65
CA VAL A 782 -26.82 0.95 14.55
C VAL A 782 -26.07 -0.30 14.10
N VAL A 783 -25.59 -0.29 12.87
CA VAL A 783 -24.73 -1.34 12.31
C VAL A 783 -23.29 -0.92 12.50
N LEU A 784 -22.46 -1.78 13.10
CA LEU A 784 -21.03 -1.56 13.26
C LEU A 784 -20.26 -2.65 12.50
N VAL A 785 -19.21 -2.26 11.79
CA VAL A 785 -18.36 -3.18 11.01
C VAL A 785 -16.93 -2.66 10.91
N GLY A 786 -15.93 -3.50 11.15
CA GLY A 786 -14.54 -3.14 10.84
C GLY A 786 -14.30 -3.13 9.33
N ASP A 787 -13.60 -2.12 8.80
CA ASP A 787 -13.25 -2.08 7.37
C ASP A 787 -12.20 -3.15 7.03
N HIS A 788 -11.19 -3.27 7.88
CA HIS A 788 -10.21 -4.35 7.95
C HIS A 788 -9.59 -4.40 9.36
N GLY A 789 -8.89 -5.50 9.67
CA GLY A 789 -8.09 -5.59 10.89
C GLY A 789 -6.71 -4.93 10.73
N GLN A 790 -5.80 -5.16 11.68
CA GLN A 790 -4.43 -4.66 11.64
C GLN A 790 -3.46 -5.65 12.32
N ALA A 791 -2.54 -6.21 11.53
CA ALA A 791 -1.47 -7.08 11.98
C ALA A 791 -0.23 -6.29 12.45
N PHE A 792 0.37 -6.71 13.56
CA PHE A 792 1.58 -6.16 14.15
C PHE A 792 2.71 -7.20 14.19
N LYS A 793 3.87 -6.84 14.79
CA LYS A 793 5.01 -7.75 14.97
C LYS A 793 4.75 -8.80 16.05
N GLU A 794 3.79 -8.51 16.92
CA GLU A 794 3.16 -9.39 17.89
C GLU A 794 2.37 -10.53 17.23
N ASP A 795 1.80 -10.29 16.04
CA ASP A 795 1.20 -11.34 15.20
C ASP A 795 2.28 -12.07 14.38
N ILE A 796 3.11 -11.32 13.63
CA ILE A 796 4.15 -11.87 12.78
C ILE A 796 5.41 -10.99 12.75
N THR A 797 6.51 -11.51 13.30
CA THR A 797 7.75 -10.71 13.54
C THR A 797 8.37 -10.08 12.28
N THR A 798 8.08 -10.63 11.10
CA THR A 798 8.67 -10.19 9.82
C THR A 798 7.93 -9.09 9.09
N ARG A 799 6.65 -8.81 9.39
CA ARG A 799 5.78 -7.88 8.63
C ARG A 799 4.84 -7.08 9.55
N THR A 800 4.25 -5.99 9.07
CA THR A 800 3.24 -5.21 9.82
C THR A 800 2.33 -4.42 8.87
N GLY A 801 1.09 -4.16 9.28
CA GLY A 801 0.07 -3.52 8.46
C GLY A 801 -0.53 -4.44 7.39
N THR A 802 -1.33 -3.85 6.50
CA THR A 802 -2.10 -4.60 5.49
C THR A 802 -1.39 -4.78 4.14
N TYR A 803 -0.46 -3.90 3.77
CA TYR A 803 0.23 -3.92 2.46
C TYR A 803 1.06 -5.20 2.28
N LYS A 804 0.74 -5.98 1.24
CA LYS A 804 1.28 -7.32 0.94
C LYS A 804 1.38 -8.23 2.18
N ASN A 805 0.40 -8.15 3.07
CA ASN A 805 0.35 -8.95 4.28
C ASN A 805 -0.97 -9.73 4.39
N GLY A 806 -0.90 -11.03 4.09
CA GLY A 806 -2.03 -11.94 4.10
C GLY A 806 -2.49 -12.43 5.49
N HIS A 807 -1.95 -11.91 6.60
CA HIS A 807 -2.27 -12.39 7.95
C HIS A 807 -3.75 -12.28 8.31
N VAL A 808 -4.32 -13.27 9.02
CA VAL A 808 -5.74 -13.28 9.41
C VAL A 808 -6.15 -12.08 10.26
N SER A 809 -5.21 -11.53 11.04
CA SER A 809 -5.37 -10.31 11.84
C SER A 809 -5.66 -9.04 11.02
N ASN A 810 -5.43 -9.07 9.70
CA ASN A 810 -5.85 -8.00 8.77
C ASN A 810 -7.30 -8.17 8.28
N PHE A 811 -7.97 -9.28 8.60
CA PHE A 811 -9.28 -9.64 8.04
C PHE A 811 -10.36 -9.91 9.08
N ARG A 812 -10.03 -10.35 10.31
CA ARG A 812 -11.05 -10.50 11.38
C ARG A 812 -11.53 -9.13 11.85
N VAL A 813 -12.82 -8.88 11.66
CA VAL A 813 -13.48 -7.61 11.97
C VAL A 813 -14.79 -7.87 12.72
N PRO A 814 -15.18 -7.00 13.66
CA PRO A 814 -16.50 -7.08 14.26
C PRO A 814 -17.57 -6.83 13.20
N ILE A 815 -18.72 -7.48 13.34
CA ILE A 815 -19.96 -7.15 12.63
C ILE A 815 -21.10 -7.21 13.66
N THR A 816 -21.79 -6.09 13.90
CA THR A 816 -22.85 -6.00 14.92
C THR A 816 -24.05 -5.21 14.38
N PHE A 817 -25.27 -5.75 14.53
CA PHE A 817 -26.54 -5.09 14.21
C PHE A 817 -27.27 -4.74 15.51
N ARG A 818 -26.96 -3.57 16.07
CA ARG A 818 -27.46 -3.11 17.36
C ARG A 818 -28.79 -2.36 17.25
N HIS A 819 -29.77 -2.76 18.05
CA HIS A 819 -31.02 -2.02 18.27
C HIS A 819 -31.56 -2.31 19.69
N PRO A 820 -32.04 -1.32 20.47
CA PRO A 820 -32.45 -1.55 21.87
C PRO A 820 -33.59 -2.55 22.07
N HIS A 821 -34.42 -2.80 21.06
CA HIS A 821 -35.59 -3.69 21.14
C HIS A 821 -35.41 -5.03 20.41
N ILE A 822 -34.26 -5.29 19.77
CA ILE A 822 -33.96 -6.59 19.17
C ILE A 822 -33.32 -7.51 20.24
N PRO A 823 -33.80 -8.75 20.41
CA PRO A 823 -33.19 -9.74 21.31
C PRO A 823 -31.69 -9.90 21.08
N ARG A 824 -30.94 -10.09 22.16
CA ARG A 824 -29.47 -10.14 22.13
C ARG A 824 -28.99 -11.52 21.73
N VAL A 825 -28.19 -11.60 20.67
CA VAL A 825 -27.67 -12.86 20.12
C VAL A 825 -26.17 -12.73 19.82
N GLN A 826 -25.38 -13.71 20.23
CA GLN A 826 -24.08 -14.00 19.63
C GLN A 826 -24.32 -15.07 18.56
N TYR A 827 -24.11 -14.76 17.29
CA TYR A 827 -24.46 -15.63 16.18
C TYR A 827 -23.22 -16.09 15.42
N GLU A 828 -22.96 -17.39 15.40
CA GLU A 828 -21.82 -17.98 14.70
C GLU A 828 -22.10 -18.09 13.20
N ALA A 829 -21.39 -17.29 12.41
CA ALA A 829 -21.42 -17.32 10.95
C ALA A 829 -20.09 -16.80 10.39
N ASN A 830 -19.34 -17.68 9.70
CA ASN A 830 -18.17 -17.28 8.90
C ASN A 830 -18.66 -16.52 7.67
N ALA A 831 -18.77 -15.19 7.79
CA ALA A 831 -19.45 -14.33 6.83
C ALA A 831 -18.69 -13.01 6.63
N THR A 832 -18.77 -12.45 5.42
CA THR A 832 -18.12 -11.17 5.10
C THR A 832 -19.06 -9.98 5.09
N SER A 833 -18.49 -8.78 5.08
CA SER A 833 -19.21 -7.49 5.09
C SER A 833 -20.24 -7.31 3.96
N ILE A 834 -20.15 -8.08 2.86
CA ILE A 834 -21.19 -8.10 1.81
C ILE A 834 -22.57 -8.53 2.34
N SER A 835 -22.60 -9.24 3.47
CA SER A 835 -23.81 -9.71 4.15
C SER A 835 -24.57 -8.59 4.86
N ILE A 836 -23.99 -7.39 4.98
CA ILE A 836 -24.56 -6.28 5.74
C ILE A 836 -25.77 -5.67 5.04
N LEU A 837 -25.65 -5.31 3.75
CA LEU A 837 -26.77 -4.77 2.96
C LEU A 837 -28.00 -5.71 2.96
N PRO A 838 -27.90 -7.01 2.60
CA PRO A 838 -29.05 -7.90 2.64
C PRO A 838 -29.61 -8.07 4.05
N THR A 839 -28.77 -8.10 5.10
CA THR A 839 -29.27 -8.17 6.50
C THR A 839 -30.02 -6.89 6.92
N ILE A 840 -29.60 -5.70 6.48
CA ILE A 840 -30.33 -4.44 6.71
C ILE A 840 -31.70 -4.47 6.02
N LEU A 841 -31.77 -4.91 4.76
CA LEU A 841 -33.05 -5.05 4.04
C LEU A 841 -33.97 -6.07 4.73
N ASP A 842 -33.44 -7.22 5.12
CA ASP A 842 -34.21 -8.29 5.76
C ASP A 842 -34.73 -7.86 7.15
N LEU A 843 -33.93 -7.14 7.95
CA LEU A 843 -34.37 -6.49 9.19
C LEU A 843 -35.49 -5.48 8.93
N LEU A 844 -35.35 -4.61 7.92
CA LEU A 844 -36.36 -3.61 7.57
C LEU A 844 -37.70 -4.24 7.12
N ILE A 845 -37.64 -5.38 6.41
CA ILE A 845 -38.83 -6.14 6.00
C ILE A 845 -39.52 -6.81 7.20
N ASN A 846 -38.81 -7.66 7.96
CA ASN A 846 -39.45 -8.50 8.98
C ASN A 846 -39.91 -7.73 10.22
N THR A 847 -39.33 -6.54 10.47
CA THR A 847 -39.81 -5.63 11.55
C THR A 847 -40.98 -4.74 11.13
N GLY A 848 -41.47 -4.84 9.88
CA GLY A 848 -42.52 -3.97 9.36
C GLY A 848 -42.09 -2.50 9.22
N SER A 849 -40.78 -2.23 9.12
CA SER A 849 -40.22 -0.87 9.09
C SER A 849 -40.24 -0.21 7.70
N LEU A 850 -40.98 -0.77 6.74
CA LEU A 850 -41.14 -0.31 5.36
C LEU A 850 -42.64 -0.24 5.01
N ASN A 851 -43.03 0.73 4.16
CA ASN A 851 -44.37 0.73 3.58
C ASN A 851 -44.53 -0.43 2.57
N ARG A 852 -45.76 -0.68 2.09
CA ARG A 852 -46.06 -1.79 1.17
C ARG A 852 -45.22 -1.79 -0.12
N ASN A 853 -44.88 -0.61 -0.65
CA ASN A 853 -44.16 -0.49 -1.92
C ASN A 853 -42.65 -0.69 -1.71
N ASP A 854 -42.07 0.01 -0.73
CA ASP A 854 -40.68 -0.18 -0.27
C ASP A 854 -40.41 -1.65 0.07
N MET A 855 -41.33 -2.30 0.79
CA MET A 855 -41.22 -3.71 1.19
C MET A 855 -41.23 -4.65 -0.01
N ALA A 856 -42.03 -4.38 -1.05
CA ALA A 856 -42.05 -5.19 -2.27
C ALA A 856 -40.74 -5.05 -3.07
N VAL A 857 -40.18 -3.84 -3.16
CA VAL A 857 -38.87 -3.59 -3.76
C VAL A 857 -37.77 -4.28 -2.95
N ALA A 858 -37.73 -4.08 -1.64
CA ALA A 858 -36.74 -4.67 -0.75
C ALA A 858 -36.76 -6.20 -0.82
N SER A 859 -37.95 -6.82 -0.78
CA SER A 859 -38.12 -8.27 -0.87
C SER A 859 -37.65 -8.82 -2.22
N ASP A 860 -37.85 -8.09 -3.32
CA ASP A 860 -37.38 -8.53 -4.62
C ASP A 860 -35.85 -8.37 -4.78
N LEU A 861 -35.28 -7.25 -4.29
CA LEU A 861 -33.84 -6.99 -4.29
C LEU A 861 -33.06 -7.90 -3.34
N LEU A 862 -33.64 -8.33 -2.22
CA LEU A 862 -32.97 -9.18 -1.23
C LEU A 862 -32.49 -10.52 -1.84
N HIS A 863 -33.22 -11.04 -2.84
CA HIS A 863 -32.82 -12.24 -3.59
C HIS A 863 -31.91 -11.95 -4.81
N ASP A 864 -31.38 -10.74 -4.96
CA ASP A 864 -30.37 -10.42 -5.98
C ASP A 864 -28.93 -10.44 -5.43
N TYR A 865 -28.70 -10.29 -4.12
CA TYR A 865 -27.35 -10.21 -3.54
C TYR A 865 -26.63 -11.56 -3.46
N GLU A 866 -25.29 -11.48 -3.38
CA GLU A 866 -24.38 -12.61 -3.13
C GLU A 866 -24.28 -12.95 -1.64
N GLY A 867 -24.44 -11.96 -0.75
CA GLY A 867 -24.44 -12.16 0.70
C GLY A 867 -25.69 -12.84 1.23
N GLN A 868 -25.52 -13.69 2.23
CA GLN A 868 -26.62 -14.30 3.00
C GLN A 868 -27.15 -13.33 4.05
N SER A 869 -28.41 -13.52 4.49
CA SER A 869 -28.97 -12.76 5.62
C SER A 869 -28.47 -13.34 6.94
N LEU A 870 -28.09 -12.46 7.87
CA LEU A 870 -27.63 -12.83 9.22
C LEU A 870 -28.75 -12.80 10.28
N ILE A 871 -30.03 -12.68 9.85
CA ILE A 871 -31.21 -12.97 10.70
C ILE A 871 -31.88 -14.32 10.39
N ARG A 872 -31.26 -15.15 9.55
CA ARG A 872 -31.72 -16.48 9.12
C ARG A 872 -30.61 -17.53 9.32
N PRO A 873 -30.93 -18.83 9.41
CA PRO A 873 -29.92 -19.90 9.44
C PRO A 873 -28.91 -19.76 8.29
N TYR A 874 -27.61 -19.68 8.60
CA TYR A 874 -26.56 -19.47 7.60
C TYR A 874 -26.21 -20.79 6.92
N LYS A 875 -26.33 -20.87 5.59
CA LYS A 875 -25.99 -22.09 4.83
C LYS A 875 -24.50 -22.10 4.51
N SER A 876 -23.71 -22.83 5.30
CA SER A 876 -22.27 -23.00 5.09
C SER A 876 -21.94 -23.81 3.83
N SER A 877 -22.81 -24.74 3.46
CA SER A 877 -22.77 -25.50 2.20
C SER A 877 -24.19 -25.84 1.73
N TRP A 878 -24.35 -26.14 0.44
CA TRP A 878 -25.63 -26.52 -0.18
C TRP A 878 -25.39 -27.31 -1.47
N ASN A 879 -26.01 -28.49 -1.63
CA ASN A 879 -25.86 -29.36 -2.81
C ASN A 879 -24.39 -29.58 -3.26
N GLY A 880 -23.49 -29.80 -2.30
CA GLY A 880 -22.05 -29.99 -2.54
C GLY A 880 -21.25 -28.72 -2.85
N ARG A 881 -21.91 -27.56 -2.94
CA ARG A 881 -21.27 -26.24 -3.05
C ARG A 881 -20.96 -25.72 -1.65
N ARG A 882 -19.83 -25.02 -1.49
CA ARG A 882 -19.41 -24.37 -0.24
C ARG A 882 -19.70 -22.87 -0.32
N ALA A 883 -20.04 -22.23 0.80
CA ALA A 883 -20.10 -20.76 0.87
C ALA A 883 -18.67 -20.22 1.00
N TRP A 884 -18.13 -19.71 -0.10
CA TRP A 884 -16.75 -19.21 -0.19
C TRP A 884 -16.66 -17.73 0.20
N ASN A 885 -15.67 -17.41 1.02
CA ASN A 885 -15.36 -16.05 1.45
C ASN A 885 -13.99 -15.63 0.90
N PHE A 886 -13.90 -14.39 0.40
CA PHE A 886 -12.72 -13.87 -0.29
C PHE A 886 -12.25 -12.56 0.38
N GLY A 887 -10.94 -12.38 0.50
CA GLY A 887 -10.33 -11.19 1.10
C GLY A 887 -9.19 -10.65 0.24
N VAL A 888 -9.45 -9.56 -0.49
CA VAL A 888 -8.48 -8.89 -1.38
C VAL A 888 -7.38 -8.23 -0.55
N ILE A 889 -6.11 -8.61 -0.74
CA ILE A 889 -4.99 -8.11 0.07
C ILE A 889 -4.45 -6.81 -0.53
N ASN A 890 -4.37 -5.74 0.28
CA ASN A 890 -3.75 -4.45 -0.07
C ASN A 890 -2.39 -4.66 -0.77
N SER A 891 -2.16 -4.13 -1.97
CA SER A 891 -2.88 -3.04 -2.66
C SER A 891 -4.04 -3.49 -3.54
N GLY A 892 -4.16 -4.79 -3.79
CA GLY A 892 -5.30 -5.42 -4.45
C GLY A 892 -4.95 -6.40 -5.58
N ALA A 893 -3.85 -6.20 -6.34
CA ALA A 893 -3.49 -7.06 -7.46
C ALA A 893 -2.52 -8.20 -7.13
N SER A 894 -1.93 -8.24 -5.93
CA SER A 894 -0.78 -9.13 -5.64
C SER A 894 -1.14 -10.48 -5.01
N MET A 895 -2.16 -10.52 -4.14
CA MET A 895 -2.59 -11.72 -3.43
C MET A 895 -4.08 -11.66 -3.11
N LEU A 896 -4.69 -12.84 -2.95
CA LEU A 896 -6.07 -13.02 -2.55
C LEU A 896 -6.15 -14.06 -1.44
N SER A 897 -6.86 -13.76 -0.35
CA SER A 897 -7.16 -14.75 0.69
C SER A 897 -8.54 -15.38 0.49
N VAL A 898 -8.67 -16.64 0.91
CA VAL A 898 -9.80 -17.53 0.64
C VAL A 898 -10.09 -18.36 1.90
N THR A 899 -11.35 -18.42 2.31
CA THR A 899 -11.89 -19.39 3.29
C THR A 899 -13.23 -19.92 2.79
N SER A 900 -13.78 -20.96 3.44
CA SER A 900 -15.18 -21.34 3.24
C SER A 900 -15.87 -21.54 4.58
N ALA A 901 -17.18 -21.30 4.63
CA ALA A 901 -17.93 -21.30 5.89
C ALA A 901 -18.18 -22.71 6.49
N ASP A 902 -17.79 -23.76 5.78
CA ASP A 902 -17.91 -25.17 6.16
C ASP A 902 -16.57 -25.81 6.57
N ALA A 903 -15.45 -25.08 6.49
CA ALA A 903 -14.11 -25.59 6.80
C ALA A 903 -13.31 -24.60 7.67
N PRO A 904 -12.39 -25.08 8.52
CA PRO A 904 -11.54 -24.21 9.36
C PRO A 904 -10.34 -23.63 8.61
N TRP A 905 -10.13 -24.03 7.36
CA TRP A 905 -8.91 -23.76 6.61
C TRP A 905 -8.94 -22.41 5.90
N ARG A 906 -7.74 -21.86 5.72
CA ARG A 906 -7.50 -20.62 4.98
C ARG A 906 -6.35 -20.79 4.01
N LEU A 907 -6.52 -20.22 2.81
CA LEU A 907 -5.52 -20.18 1.76
C LEU A 907 -5.30 -18.73 1.33
N VAL A 908 -4.05 -18.29 1.27
CA VAL A 908 -3.66 -17.09 0.52
C VAL A 908 -3.00 -17.56 -0.77
N ILE A 909 -3.55 -17.11 -1.91
CA ILE A 909 -3.02 -17.38 -3.24
C ILE A 909 -2.23 -16.16 -3.77
N PRO A 910 -1.13 -16.38 -4.50
CA PRO A 910 -0.47 -15.33 -5.24
C PRO A 910 -1.26 -15.00 -6.52
N LEU A 911 -1.48 -13.71 -6.75
CA LEU A 911 -1.95 -13.18 -8.04
C LEU A 911 -0.79 -12.56 -8.83
N ASP A 912 0.28 -12.14 -8.15
CA ASP A 912 1.56 -11.82 -8.76
C ASP A 912 2.49 -13.05 -8.85
N ARG A 913 3.66 -12.89 -9.47
CA ARG A 913 4.69 -13.94 -9.58
C ARG A 913 5.80 -13.79 -8.53
N ALA A 914 5.55 -13.09 -7.43
CA ALA A 914 6.53 -12.74 -6.39
C ALA A 914 6.09 -13.14 -4.97
N SER A 915 4.87 -13.62 -4.81
CA SER A 915 4.28 -14.09 -3.56
C SER A 915 4.23 -15.63 -3.51
N GLN A 916 4.21 -16.21 -2.30
CA GLN A 916 4.00 -17.64 -2.08
C GLN A 916 2.52 -17.95 -1.89
N TRP A 917 2.13 -19.20 -2.12
CA TRP A 917 0.90 -19.73 -1.52
C TRP A 917 1.13 -19.98 -0.03
N ARG A 918 0.12 -19.71 0.80
CA ARG A 918 0.16 -19.89 2.26
C ARG A 918 -1.11 -20.56 2.75
N PHE A 919 -0.98 -21.70 3.41
CA PHE A 919 -2.08 -22.45 4.03
C PHE A 919 -2.01 -22.39 5.56
N THR A 920 -3.18 -22.29 6.20
CA THR A 920 -3.36 -22.25 7.66
C THR A 920 -4.65 -22.95 8.09
N ASP A 921 -4.67 -23.48 9.32
CA ASP A 921 -5.84 -24.09 9.97
C ASP A 921 -6.29 -23.22 11.15
N LEU A 922 -7.30 -22.38 10.94
CA LEU A 922 -7.74 -21.37 11.91
C LEU A 922 -8.43 -21.96 13.15
N LYS A 923 -8.70 -23.27 13.19
CA LYS A 923 -9.27 -23.95 14.36
C LYS A 923 -8.19 -24.34 15.37
N ASN A 924 -7.04 -24.79 14.89
CA ASN A 924 -5.93 -25.25 15.73
C ASN A 924 -4.84 -24.18 15.87
N ASP A 925 -4.67 -23.32 14.87
CA ASP A 925 -3.80 -22.14 14.86
C ASP A 925 -4.62 -20.88 14.51
N PRO A 926 -5.43 -20.37 15.45
CA PRO A 926 -6.25 -19.17 15.24
C PRO A 926 -5.42 -17.88 15.11
N LEU A 927 -4.11 -17.93 15.34
CA LEU A 927 -3.20 -16.79 15.20
C LEU A 927 -2.33 -16.87 13.93
N GLU A 928 -2.40 -17.96 13.17
CA GLU A 928 -1.58 -18.21 11.97
C GLU A 928 -0.05 -18.17 12.22
N LEU A 929 0.39 -18.68 13.38
CA LEU A 929 1.78 -18.74 13.81
C LEU A 929 2.60 -19.82 13.08
N GLU A 930 1.98 -20.93 12.66
CA GLU A 930 2.66 -22.06 12.00
C GLU A 930 2.13 -22.32 10.56
N PRO A 931 2.27 -21.34 9.64
CA PRO A 931 1.75 -21.46 8.27
C PRO A 931 2.60 -22.35 7.37
N VAL A 932 1.94 -23.07 6.45
CA VAL A 932 2.63 -23.80 5.38
C VAL A 932 2.75 -22.89 4.15
N GLU A 933 3.96 -22.36 3.89
CA GLU A 933 4.24 -21.47 2.76
C GLU A 933 5.08 -22.14 1.66
N LYS A 934 4.66 -22.07 0.38
CA LYS A 934 5.36 -22.71 -0.76
C LYS A 934 5.34 -21.87 -2.05
N TRP A 935 6.36 -22.07 -2.89
CA TRP A 935 6.49 -21.45 -4.23
C TRP A 935 5.79 -22.25 -5.35
N SER A 936 5.14 -23.37 -5.03
CA SER A 936 4.38 -24.21 -5.96
C SER A 936 3.17 -24.82 -5.26
N MET A 937 2.02 -24.82 -5.94
CA MET A 937 0.79 -25.50 -5.49
C MET A 937 1.00 -27.02 -5.30
N GLU A 938 1.78 -27.68 -6.15
CA GLU A 938 2.08 -29.11 -6.03
C GLU A 938 2.79 -29.44 -4.70
N GLN A 939 3.75 -28.60 -4.32
CA GLN A 939 4.47 -28.72 -3.05
C GLN A 939 3.56 -28.40 -1.86
N LEU A 940 2.67 -27.41 -1.99
CA LEU A 940 1.70 -27.08 -0.95
C LEU A 940 0.73 -28.23 -0.69
N VAL A 941 0.13 -28.79 -1.74
CA VAL A 941 -0.82 -29.91 -1.64
C VAL A 941 -0.13 -31.17 -1.11
N GLY A 942 1.13 -31.41 -1.46
CA GLY A 942 1.94 -32.46 -0.87
C GLY A 942 2.13 -32.30 0.64
N ASP A 943 2.59 -31.13 1.09
CA ASP A 943 2.86 -30.89 2.51
C ASP A 943 1.57 -30.78 3.34
N VAL A 944 0.50 -30.16 2.80
CA VAL A 944 -0.82 -30.10 3.46
C VAL A 944 -1.43 -31.51 3.58
N ARG A 945 -1.30 -32.37 2.56
CA ARG A 945 -1.70 -33.79 2.66
C ARG A 945 -0.96 -34.51 3.80
N ASN A 946 0.34 -34.27 3.93
CA ASN A 946 1.19 -34.93 4.93
C ASN A 946 0.92 -34.44 6.36
N LEU A 947 0.54 -33.17 6.54
CA LEU A 947 0.36 -32.53 7.84
C LEU A 947 -1.10 -32.50 8.33
N TYR A 948 -2.06 -32.27 7.43
CA TYR A 948 -3.49 -32.05 7.73
C TYR A 948 -4.42 -33.07 7.04
N GLY A 949 -3.87 -34.01 6.26
CA GLY A 949 -4.61 -35.11 5.63
C GLY A 949 -5.21 -34.78 4.26
N GLU A 950 -5.84 -35.80 3.65
CA GLU A 950 -6.34 -35.73 2.27
C GLU A 950 -7.40 -34.63 2.10
N GLU A 951 -8.34 -34.49 3.05
CA GLU A 951 -9.46 -33.55 2.93
C GLU A 951 -8.96 -32.09 2.85
N ALA A 952 -8.01 -31.71 3.70
CA ALA A 952 -7.37 -30.39 3.64
C ALA A 952 -6.68 -30.17 2.29
N SER A 953 -5.98 -31.19 1.76
CA SER A 953 -5.30 -31.10 0.46
C SER A 953 -6.27 -30.96 -0.72
N GLN A 954 -7.43 -31.61 -0.65
CA GLN A 954 -8.51 -31.49 -1.64
C GLN A 954 -9.24 -30.15 -1.51
N TRP A 955 -9.42 -29.63 -0.31
CA TRP A 955 -9.96 -28.28 -0.07
C TRP A 955 -9.02 -27.21 -0.63
N VAL A 956 -7.70 -27.33 -0.47
CA VAL A 956 -6.71 -26.40 -1.07
C VAL A 956 -6.81 -26.36 -2.60
N LEU A 957 -6.93 -27.53 -3.25
CA LEU A 957 -7.15 -27.62 -4.70
C LEU A 957 -8.48 -26.97 -5.13
N GLN A 958 -9.54 -27.11 -4.33
CA GLN A 958 -10.83 -26.46 -4.58
C GLN A 958 -10.75 -24.94 -4.41
N ALA A 959 -10.14 -24.47 -3.31
CA ALA A 959 -10.02 -23.07 -2.94
C ALA A 959 -9.22 -22.28 -3.99
N ASP A 960 -8.07 -22.80 -4.44
CA ASP A 960 -7.24 -22.14 -5.46
C ASP A 960 -7.98 -22.02 -6.80
N ALA A 961 -8.59 -23.11 -7.27
CA ALA A 961 -9.34 -23.12 -8.53
C ALA A 961 -10.55 -22.17 -8.50
N VAL A 962 -11.32 -22.16 -7.40
CA VAL A 962 -12.42 -21.22 -7.20
C VAL A 962 -11.92 -19.77 -7.15
N ALA A 963 -10.82 -19.50 -6.46
CA ALA A 963 -10.29 -18.15 -6.30
C ALA A 963 -9.67 -17.58 -7.58
N GLN A 964 -9.00 -18.41 -8.39
CA GLN A 964 -8.57 -18.02 -9.74
C GLN A 964 -9.76 -17.65 -10.63
N TRP A 965 -10.83 -18.46 -10.62
CA TRP A 965 -12.07 -18.16 -11.36
C TRP A 965 -12.73 -16.87 -10.86
N TRP A 966 -12.87 -16.71 -9.55
CA TRP A 966 -13.47 -15.54 -8.91
C TRP A 966 -12.70 -14.26 -9.26
N ALA A 967 -11.37 -14.30 -9.27
CA ALA A 967 -10.54 -13.13 -9.54
C ALA A 967 -10.72 -12.55 -10.96
N TRP A 968 -11.03 -13.40 -11.94
CA TRP A 968 -11.45 -12.98 -13.28
C TRP A 968 -12.92 -12.54 -13.31
N GLU A 969 -13.80 -13.24 -12.60
CA GLU A 969 -15.23 -12.93 -12.55
C GLU A 969 -15.52 -11.55 -11.95
N ARG A 970 -14.81 -11.15 -10.87
CA ARG A 970 -14.96 -9.82 -10.29
C ARG A 970 -14.53 -8.73 -11.27
N LYS A 971 -13.45 -8.94 -12.03
CA LYS A 971 -13.00 -8.02 -13.09
C LYS A 971 -14.05 -7.90 -14.21
N ARG A 972 -14.74 -8.99 -14.58
CA ARG A 972 -15.87 -8.96 -15.53
C ARG A 972 -17.04 -8.12 -15.01
N LEU A 973 -17.49 -8.39 -13.78
CA LEU A 973 -18.70 -7.77 -13.22
C LEU A 973 -18.56 -6.26 -12.99
N TRP A 974 -17.39 -5.82 -12.54
CA TRP A 974 -17.04 -4.39 -12.46
C TRP A 974 -16.65 -3.76 -13.81
N GLY A 975 -16.72 -4.50 -14.93
CA GLY A 975 -16.40 -3.97 -16.26
C GLY A 975 -14.94 -3.54 -16.45
N HIS A 976 -14.00 -4.11 -15.70
CA HIS A 976 -12.61 -3.67 -15.62
C HIS A 976 -11.85 -3.94 -16.94
N LYS A 977 -11.92 -2.97 -17.84
CA LYS A 977 -11.15 -2.94 -19.08
C LYS A 977 -9.71 -2.58 -18.74
N ALA A 978 -8.82 -3.58 -18.76
CA ALA A 978 -7.38 -3.39 -18.57
C ALA A 978 -6.88 -2.26 -19.48
N THR A 979 -6.32 -1.21 -18.85
CA THR A 979 -6.00 0.04 -19.54
C THR A 979 -4.82 -0.13 -20.51
N LYS A 980 -4.86 0.69 -21.58
CA LYS A 980 -3.88 0.68 -22.67
C LYS A 980 -2.65 1.54 -22.37
#